data_AF-A0A7S0E8N6-F1
#
_entry.id   AF-A0A7S0E8N6-F1
#
_cell.length_a   1.000
_cell.length_b   1.000
_cell.length_c   1.000
_cell.angle_alpha   90.00
_cell.angle_beta   90.00
_cell.angle_gamma   90.00
#
_symmetry.space_group_name_H-M   'P 1'
#
loop_
_entity.id
_entity.type
_entity.pdbx_description
1 polymer ?
#
loop_
_entity_poly.entity_id
_entity_poly.type
_entity_poly.pdbx_seq_one_letter_code
_entity_poly.pdbx_strand_id
1 'polypeptide(L)'
;LNYAAAPTLDAFWKLLCENKCGTSSVTAARCSVGATSSHLAEQGKLLGADAIANDNYGALSGVSSEHDLLLGCARDALADAGSPDVSKRCGIVSGCLSFPRDGFQSVLNDVYRQHTEKELGGMESMVKGQGKLPVHKTPALGEAELAQAAEHAQIDPASFVGRKLGLSEGSPRLCLDAACASALYCMKLAQDYLATGRADMMLCGASCFPEPMFVLSGFSAFQALPHKNSGLPSVPFQKDTAGLTPGEGGAMLVLKRLADAERDGDRIYGTLLGAHVSNSGTGLPLKPHMESELDCLRDTYTKFGVEPESLQYLECHATGTPQGDMCELQAIRGIFGKDNIPLLGSTKGNFGHSLVAAGFAGCAKLLLSMAHGQIPATPKLTQSIDRHVCSKSRPWPATSGGLPKRGGLSAFGFGGTNAHAVFEEYERPTPPSQAGLRPPAKQTPLAIVGMDAHFGTLKTLREYEAAIYAGGDGVRELPPKRWRFLQSDEQFREALHMPNTQVEGSVVESSVRGAFIEAIDVDHGRLRLPMLPEDQLQPQQLIALTVIDKALQDSGVKFEKGAKVAVLVGLGTDMELYRHRARVALRERLGLLPQDTLTAEQSTLLAYVSDVSTATSYTSNIGNIIATRIASLWNFTGPAFSVTQGCNSVFRALDIAKMLLESGEIDAAVVAGVDLGGSAEALFARRLHKMFAEPGAAERLGATPDACFEETAEPYCVGEGAGAFVIKRAGDCTAGKERIYASISALAEGAGVEASAQHALAQAGISASQVGYVELSADGSAAVDDDEVRGGAA
;
A
#
# COMPACT_ATOMS: atom_id res chain seq x y z
N LEU A 1 3.14 -12.31 16.12
CA LEU A 1 3.65 -10.96 15.74
C LEU A 1 5.17 -10.97 15.75
N ASN A 2 5.83 -10.13 14.97
CA ASN A 2 7.29 -10.11 14.82
C ASN A 2 7.78 -8.69 14.51
N TYR A 3 8.66 -8.15 15.35
CA TYR A 3 9.31 -6.83 15.20
C TYR A 3 10.81 -6.93 15.50
N ALA A 4 11.58 -5.88 15.17
CA ALA A 4 13.02 -5.83 15.40
C ALA A 4 13.40 -6.22 16.85
N ALA A 5 14.25 -7.24 16.99
CA ALA A 5 14.64 -7.88 18.27
C ALA A 5 13.49 -8.46 19.13
N ALA A 6 12.28 -8.61 18.58
CA ALA A 6 11.08 -9.09 19.25
C ALA A 6 10.24 -10.02 18.33
N PRO A 7 10.69 -11.27 18.10
CA PRO A 7 10.06 -12.19 17.15
C PRO A 7 8.76 -12.84 17.65
N THR A 8 8.35 -12.60 18.89
CA THR A 8 7.13 -13.15 19.51
C THR A 8 6.46 -12.11 20.40
N LEU A 9 5.19 -12.34 20.77
CA LEU A 9 4.42 -11.46 21.66
C LEU A 9 5.09 -11.29 23.04
N ASP A 10 5.62 -12.38 23.62
CA ASP A 10 6.33 -12.34 24.90
C ASP A 10 7.67 -11.59 24.80
N ALA A 11 8.42 -11.80 23.71
CA ALA A 11 9.67 -11.09 23.47
C ALA A 11 9.42 -9.59 23.29
N PHE A 12 8.34 -9.23 22.59
CA PHE A 12 7.88 -7.86 22.41
C PHE A 12 7.53 -7.20 23.75
N TRP A 13 6.68 -7.83 24.57
CA TRP A 13 6.33 -7.31 25.90
C TRP A 13 7.54 -7.15 26.80
N LYS A 14 8.41 -8.17 26.84
CA LYS A 14 9.66 -8.14 27.61
C LYS A 14 10.57 -6.98 27.19
N LEU A 15 10.75 -6.76 25.88
CA LEU A 15 11.58 -5.67 25.34
C LEU A 15 11.04 -4.30 25.76
N LEU A 16 9.70 -4.12 25.76
CA LEU A 16 9.05 -2.90 26.24
C LEU A 16 9.26 -2.69 27.75
N CYS A 17 9.02 -3.72 28.58
CA CYS A 17 9.20 -3.64 30.03
C CYS A 17 10.66 -3.39 30.44
N GLU A 18 11.62 -3.97 29.72
CA GLU A 18 13.06 -3.73 29.89
C GLU A 18 13.54 -2.39 29.31
N ASN A 19 12.64 -1.58 28.72
CA ASN A 19 12.91 -0.27 28.11
C ASN A 19 14.00 -0.30 27.02
N LYS A 20 14.04 -1.39 26.24
CA LYS A 20 15.06 -1.66 25.22
C LYS A 20 14.63 -1.15 23.83
N CYS A 21 15.58 -1.17 22.89
CA CYS A 21 15.34 -0.86 21.49
C CYS A 21 15.88 -1.99 20.60
N GLY A 22 15.14 -2.35 19.56
CA GLY A 22 15.53 -3.32 18.53
C GLY A 22 16.23 -2.71 17.32
N THR A 23 16.24 -1.38 17.18
CA THR A 23 16.89 -0.66 16.06
C THR A 23 18.42 -0.74 16.14
N SER A 24 19.07 -1.03 15.00
CA SER A 24 20.53 -1.05 14.85
C SER A 24 20.93 -0.59 13.44
N SER A 25 22.22 -0.44 13.13
CA SER A 25 22.64 -0.18 11.75
C SER A 25 22.29 -1.38 10.84
N VAL A 26 21.56 -1.12 9.75
CA VAL A 26 21.22 -2.14 8.74
C VAL A 26 22.49 -2.72 8.09
N THR A 27 22.44 -3.99 7.71
CA THR A 27 23.58 -4.67 7.09
C THR A 27 23.64 -4.37 5.59
N ALA A 28 24.86 -4.34 5.04
CA ALA A 28 25.07 -4.20 3.60
C ALA A 28 24.34 -5.29 2.78
N ALA A 29 24.27 -6.51 3.31
CA ALA A 29 23.53 -7.61 2.72
C ALA A 29 22.01 -7.36 2.67
N ARG A 30 21.39 -6.82 3.73
CA ARG A 30 19.97 -6.45 3.71
C ARG A 30 19.66 -5.37 2.68
N CYS A 31 20.57 -4.41 2.54
CA CYS A 31 20.52 -3.33 1.54
C CYS A 31 20.94 -3.76 0.11
N SER A 32 21.39 -5.00 -0.08
CA SER A 32 21.98 -5.48 -1.36
C SER A 32 23.12 -4.59 -1.91
N VAL A 33 23.89 -3.90 -1.06
CA VAL A 33 25.00 -2.99 -1.41
C VAL A 33 26.36 -3.59 -1.06
N GLY A 34 27.45 -3.08 -1.67
CA GLY A 34 28.81 -3.46 -1.28
C GLY A 34 29.18 -3.07 0.16
N ALA A 35 28.84 -1.84 0.57
CA ALA A 35 28.98 -1.37 1.96
C ALA A 35 28.07 -0.17 2.22
N THR A 36 27.26 -0.20 3.30
CA THR A 36 26.34 0.89 3.65
C THR A 36 27.05 2.23 3.88
N SER A 37 28.28 2.20 4.39
CA SER A 37 29.11 3.39 4.60
C SER A 37 29.41 4.17 3.33
N SER A 38 29.46 3.51 2.17
CA SER A 38 29.69 4.16 0.87
C SER A 38 28.50 5.02 0.41
N HIS A 39 27.33 4.82 1.02
CA HIS A 39 26.10 5.57 0.75
C HIS A 39 25.81 6.62 1.82
N LEU A 40 26.54 6.63 2.95
CA LEU A 40 26.32 7.61 4.01
C LEU A 40 26.68 9.02 3.55
N ALA A 41 25.72 9.93 3.65
CA ALA A 41 25.89 11.31 3.26
C ALA A 41 26.68 12.11 4.30
N GLU A 42 27.66 12.90 3.83
CA GLU A 42 28.29 13.94 4.66
C GLU A 42 27.27 15.02 5.03
N GLN A 43 27.33 15.47 6.28
CA GLN A 43 26.45 16.51 6.81
C GLN A 43 26.64 17.83 6.05
N GLY A 44 25.54 18.38 5.51
CA GLY A 44 25.54 19.65 4.78
C GLY A 44 25.83 19.55 3.28
N LYS A 45 26.11 18.36 2.73
CA LYS A 45 26.06 18.14 1.27
C LYS A 45 24.62 17.85 0.82
N LEU A 46 24.29 18.26 -0.41
CA LEU A 46 23.04 17.87 -1.06
C LEU A 46 22.99 16.34 -1.17
N LEU A 47 21.88 15.75 -0.73
CA LEU A 47 21.62 14.33 -0.84
C LEU A 47 21.35 13.98 -2.32
N GLY A 48 22.31 13.35 -2.97
CA GLY A 48 22.07 12.69 -4.25
C GLY A 48 21.11 11.51 -4.10
N ALA A 49 20.56 11.02 -5.21
CA ALA A 49 19.44 10.07 -5.27
C ALA A 49 19.58 8.75 -4.46
N ASP A 50 20.82 8.38 -4.08
CA ASP A 50 21.18 7.13 -3.38
C ASP A 50 21.97 7.36 -2.09
N ALA A 51 22.03 8.61 -1.63
CA ALA A 51 22.73 8.98 -0.41
C ALA A 51 21.78 8.82 0.77
N ILE A 52 22.17 8.02 1.76
CA ILE A 52 21.42 7.80 2.99
C ILE A 52 21.97 8.70 4.10
N ALA A 53 21.13 9.45 4.80
CA ALA A 53 21.56 10.30 5.91
C ALA A 53 21.90 9.48 7.17
N ASN A 54 21.32 8.30 7.31
CA ASN A 54 21.54 7.36 8.41
C ASN A 54 21.36 5.92 7.93
N ASP A 55 21.97 4.96 8.63
CA ASP A 55 21.77 3.52 8.43
C ASP A 55 21.08 2.82 9.60
N ASN A 56 20.75 3.55 10.68
CA ASN A 56 19.97 2.99 11.79
C ASN A 56 18.55 2.63 11.33
N TYR A 57 18.13 1.39 11.59
CA TYR A 57 16.93 0.78 11.03
C TYR A 57 16.41 -0.33 11.96
N GLY A 58 15.09 -0.52 12.01
CA GLY A 58 14.44 -1.62 12.73
C GLY A 58 14.34 -2.89 11.89
N ALA A 59 15.47 -3.52 11.54
CA ALA A 59 15.47 -4.73 10.70
C ALA A 59 14.91 -5.96 11.44
N LEU A 60 14.17 -6.81 10.71
CA LEU A 60 13.81 -8.16 11.11
C LEU A 60 14.96 -9.14 10.89
N SER A 61 14.88 -10.29 11.57
CA SER A 61 15.81 -11.41 11.41
C SER A 61 15.03 -12.72 11.19
N GLY A 62 15.55 -13.59 10.32
CA GLY A 62 14.92 -14.89 10.02
C GLY A 62 13.62 -14.82 9.21
N VAL A 63 13.39 -13.73 8.47
CA VAL A 63 12.24 -13.56 7.58
C VAL A 63 12.70 -13.66 6.11
N SER A 64 12.01 -14.49 5.33
CA SER A 64 12.26 -14.72 3.90
C SER A 64 11.52 -13.74 2.99
N SER A 65 10.26 -13.44 3.31
CA SER A 65 9.40 -12.57 2.49
C SER A 65 8.33 -11.86 3.32
N GLU A 66 7.74 -10.79 2.76
CA GLU A 66 6.61 -10.09 3.37
C GLU A 66 5.35 -10.98 3.51
N HIS A 67 5.17 -11.91 2.56
CA HIS A 67 4.10 -12.89 2.53
C HIS A 67 4.25 -13.94 3.66
N ASP A 68 5.45 -14.49 3.83
CA ASP A 68 5.76 -15.43 4.91
C ASP A 68 5.65 -14.77 6.30
N LEU A 69 6.07 -13.50 6.42
CA LEU A 69 5.92 -12.70 7.63
C LEU A 69 4.45 -12.55 8.05
N LEU A 70 3.56 -12.23 7.09
CA LEU A 70 2.13 -12.11 7.37
C LEU A 70 1.51 -13.47 7.71
N LEU A 71 1.87 -14.52 6.96
CA LEU A 71 1.39 -15.89 7.19
C LEU A 71 1.79 -16.42 8.57
N GLY A 72 3.04 -16.18 8.99
CA GLY A 72 3.52 -16.50 10.33
C GLY A 72 2.71 -15.76 11.39
N CYS A 73 2.57 -14.44 11.25
CA CYS A 73 1.78 -13.64 12.19
C CYS A 73 0.31 -14.07 12.27
N ALA A 74 -0.30 -14.49 11.15
CA ALA A 74 -1.67 -14.97 11.10
C ALA A 74 -1.83 -16.34 11.77
N ARG A 75 -0.88 -17.27 11.56
CA ARG A 75 -0.84 -18.56 12.25
C ARG A 75 -0.68 -18.39 13.77
N ASP A 76 0.24 -17.52 14.21
CA ASP A 76 0.42 -17.21 15.63
C ASP A 76 -0.88 -16.66 16.26
N ALA A 77 -1.52 -15.69 15.59
CA ALA A 77 -2.73 -15.04 16.09
C ALA A 77 -3.93 -15.99 16.14
N LEU A 78 -4.08 -16.88 15.14
CA LEU A 78 -5.09 -17.92 15.17
C LEU A 78 -4.83 -18.93 16.29
N ALA A 79 -3.57 -19.33 16.52
CA ALA A 79 -3.22 -20.25 17.60
C ALA A 79 -3.51 -19.65 18.99
N ASP A 80 -3.16 -18.38 19.22
CA ASP A 80 -3.48 -17.64 20.47
C ASP A 80 -4.99 -17.43 20.67
N ALA A 81 -5.75 -17.29 19.57
CA ALA A 81 -7.21 -17.25 19.57
C ALA A 81 -7.90 -18.64 19.72
N GLY A 82 -7.13 -19.72 19.97
CA GLY A 82 -7.69 -21.06 20.16
C GLY A 82 -7.97 -21.86 18.88
N SER A 83 -7.36 -21.46 17.76
CA SER A 83 -7.54 -22.06 16.42
C SER A 83 -9.01 -22.09 15.93
N PRO A 84 -9.69 -20.94 15.84
CA PRO A 84 -11.07 -20.86 15.36
C PRO A 84 -11.17 -21.29 13.89
N ASP A 85 -12.33 -21.80 13.51
CA ASP A 85 -12.62 -22.27 12.15
C ASP A 85 -12.67 -21.11 11.14
N VAL A 86 -11.61 -20.99 10.35
CA VAL A 86 -11.42 -19.96 9.31
C VAL A 86 -12.15 -20.26 8.00
N SER A 87 -12.69 -21.48 7.81
CA SER A 87 -13.42 -21.85 6.57
C SER A 87 -14.81 -21.20 6.47
N LYS A 88 -15.30 -20.66 7.58
CA LYS A 88 -16.53 -19.85 7.68
C LYS A 88 -16.32 -18.45 7.09
N ARG A 89 -17.17 -17.48 7.47
CA ARG A 89 -17.11 -16.07 7.04
C ARG A 89 -15.98 -15.31 7.77
N CYS A 90 -14.75 -15.77 7.57
CA CYS A 90 -13.52 -15.20 8.09
C CYS A 90 -12.83 -14.37 6.99
N GLY A 91 -12.81 -13.05 7.11
CA GLY A 91 -12.08 -12.19 6.18
C GLY A 91 -10.66 -11.87 6.65
N ILE A 92 -9.87 -11.24 5.77
CA ILE A 92 -8.56 -10.68 6.09
C ILE A 92 -8.40 -9.28 5.46
N VAL A 93 -7.95 -8.32 6.26
CA VAL A 93 -7.52 -6.99 5.83
C VAL A 93 -6.11 -6.73 6.34
N SER A 94 -5.19 -6.38 5.43
CA SER A 94 -3.77 -6.18 5.73
C SER A 94 -3.22 -4.85 5.23
N GLY A 95 -2.48 -4.14 6.08
CA GLY A 95 -1.59 -3.07 5.62
C GLY A 95 -0.46 -3.66 4.79
N CYS A 96 -0.19 -3.09 3.61
CA CYS A 96 0.91 -3.51 2.72
C CYS A 96 1.42 -2.29 1.95
N LEU A 97 2.73 -2.24 1.70
CA LEU A 97 3.34 -1.18 0.89
C LEU A 97 3.35 -1.56 -0.59
N SER A 98 3.00 -0.61 -1.46
CA SER A 98 3.18 -0.73 -2.92
C SER A 98 4.64 -0.47 -3.35
N PHE A 99 5.62 -1.03 -2.62
CA PHE A 99 7.06 -0.82 -2.80
C PHE A 99 7.78 -2.07 -3.34
N PRO A 100 9.03 -1.93 -3.85
CA PRO A 100 9.88 -3.07 -4.19
C PRO A 100 10.15 -4.01 -3.00
N ARG A 101 10.14 -5.32 -3.29
CA ARG A 101 10.34 -6.42 -2.33
C ARG A 101 11.66 -7.13 -2.61
N ASP A 102 12.42 -7.49 -1.57
CA ASP A 102 13.77 -8.07 -1.72
C ASP A 102 13.85 -9.29 -2.65
N GLY A 103 12.91 -10.23 -2.52
CA GLY A 103 12.93 -11.49 -3.28
C GLY A 103 12.90 -11.26 -4.80
N PHE A 104 11.92 -10.48 -5.30
CA PHE A 104 11.83 -10.19 -6.73
C PHE A 104 12.88 -9.15 -7.18
N GLN A 105 13.32 -8.25 -6.29
CA GLN A 105 14.42 -7.33 -6.57
C GLN A 105 15.73 -8.07 -6.86
N SER A 106 15.99 -9.18 -6.18
CA SER A 106 17.13 -10.06 -6.49
C SER A 106 17.06 -10.60 -7.91
N VAL A 107 15.89 -11.04 -8.37
CA VAL A 107 15.68 -11.58 -9.73
C VAL A 107 15.96 -10.51 -10.79
N LEU A 108 15.35 -9.33 -10.65
CA LEU A 108 15.52 -8.24 -11.62
C LEU A 108 16.95 -7.67 -11.60
N ASN A 109 17.60 -7.59 -10.44
CA ASN A 109 19.00 -7.16 -10.33
C ASN A 109 19.95 -8.02 -11.19
N ASP A 110 19.68 -9.31 -11.32
CA ASP A 110 20.49 -10.22 -12.15
C ASP A 110 20.30 -9.94 -13.66
N VAL A 111 19.07 -9.60 -14.08
CA VAL A 111 18.77 -9.15 -15.46
C VAL A 111 19.48 -7.84 -15.78
N TYR A 112 19.32 -6.81 -14.92
CA TYR A 112 20.00 -5.53 -15.11
C TYR A 112 21.53 -5.66 -15.04
N ARG A 113 22.05 -6.60 -14.23
CA ARG A 113 23.48 -6.91 -14.15
C ARG A 113 24.00 -7.41 -15.50
N GLN A 114 23.34 -8.40 -16.10
CA GLN A 114 23.78 -9.02 -17.35
C GLN A 114 23.90 -7.98 -18.47
N HIS A 115 22.87 -7.14 -18.65
CA HIS A 115 22.90 -6.03 -19.61
C HIS A 115 24.04 -5.04 -19.31
N THR A 116 24.11 -4.52 -18.08
CA THR A 116 25.14 -3.51 -17.74
C THR A 116 26.56 -4.04 -17.80
N GLU A 117 26.79 -5.34 -17.58
CA GLU A 117 28.12 -5.95 -17.75
C GLU A 117 28.52 -6.10 -19.23
N LYS A 118 27.56 -6.32 -20.16
CA LYS A 118 27.80 -6.31 -21.61
C LYS A 118 28.31 -4.93 -22.06
N GLU A 119 27.57 -3.87 -21.72
CA GLU A 119 27.89 -2.49 -22.13
C GLU A 119 29.16 -1.94 -21.48
N LEU A 120 29.53 -2.40 -20.27
CA LEU A 120 30.78 -1.99 -19.59
C LEU A 120 32.03 -2.77 -20.04
N GLY A 121 31.98 -3.45 -21.19
CA GLY A 121 33.13 -4.15 -21.79
C GLY A 121 33.32 -5.60 -21.32
N GLY A 122 32.28 -6.20 -20.76
CA GLY A 122 32.22 -7.64 -20.43
C GLY A 122 33.25 -8.12 -19.41
N MET A 123 33.35 -9.45 -19.28
CA MET A 123 34.34 -10.08 -18.41
C MET A 123 35.80 -9.85 -18.85
N GLU A 124 36.05 -9.49 -20.12
CA GLU A 124 37.41 -9.23 -20.61
C GLU A 124 38.05 -7.99 -19.99
N SER A 125 37.27 -6.97 -19.64
CA SER A 125 37.75 -5.82 -18.87
C SER A 125 38.27 -6.28 -17.49
N MET A 126 37.54 -7.17 -16.82
CA MET A 126 37.92 -7.73 -15.51
C MET A 126 39.22 -8.56 -15.54
N VAL A 127 39.51 -9.23 -16.67
CA VAL A 127 40.71 -10.06 -16.83
C VAL A 127 41.99 -9.22 -16.93
N LYS A 128 41.92 -8.01 -17.50
CA LYS A 128 43.09 -7.14 -17.73
C LYS A 128 43.55 -6.33 -16.50
N GLY A 129 42.89 -6.49 -15.35
CA GLY A 129 43.37 -5.97 -14.06
C GLY A 129 43.19 -4.46 -13.84
N GLN A 130 42.75 -3.70 -14.84
CA GLN A 130 42.15 -2.38 -14.66
C GLN A 130 40.69 -2.59 -14.24
N GLY A 131 40.31 -2.14 -13.05
CA GLY A 131 38.92 -2.27 -12.57
C GLY A 131 38.49 -3.69 -12.17
N LYS A 132 39.20 -4.32 -11.21
CA LYS A 132 38.66 -5.52 -10.53
C LYS A 132 37.46 -5.15 -9.66
N LEU A 133 36.27 -5.11 -10.27
CA LEU A 133 35.01 -4.88 -9.57
C LEU A 133 34.67 -6.07 -8.66
N PRO A 134 34.38 -5.85 -7.37
CA PRO A 134 33.84 -6.90 -6.51
C PRO A 134 32.40 -7.20 -6.91
N VAL A 135 32.20 -8.23 -7.74
CA VAL A 135 30.87 -8.77 -8.01
C VAL A 135 30.32 -9.33 -6.69
N HIS A 136 29.28 -8.68 -6.14
CA HIS A 136 28.45 -9.36 -5.15
C HIS A 136 27.73 -10.50 -5.87
N LYS A 137 28.28 -11.71 -5.74
CA LYS A 137 27.67 -12.92 -6.28
C LYS A 137 26.44 -13.25 -5.42
N THR A 138 25.29 -12.69 -5.80
CA THR A 138 24.02 -13.34 -5.53
C THR A 138 24.11 -14.76 -6.10
N PRO A 139 23.80 -15.82 -5.33
CA PRO A 139 23.65 -17.16 -5.90
C PRO A 139 22.58 -17.12 -7.00
N ALA A 140 22.79 -17.86 -8.08
CA ALA A 140 21.73 -18.07 -9.06
C ALA A 140 20.57 -18.81 -8.37
N LEU A 141 19.38 -18.20 -8.38
CA LEU A 141 18.18 -18.78 -7.79
C LEU A 141 17.75 -20.03 -8.57
N GLY A 142 17.28 -21.06 -7.87
CA GLY A 142 16.67 -22.23 -8.48
C GLY A 142 15.28 -21.91 -9.07
N GLU A 143 14.80 -22.75 -9.98
CA GLU A 143 13.48 -22.56 -10.64
C GLU A 143 12.32 -22.39 -9.64
N ALA A 144 12.35 -23.11 -8.52
CA ALA A 144 11.33 -23.00 -7.47
C ALA A 144 11.37 -21.65 -6.74
N GLU A 145 12.57 -21.09 -6.51
CA GLU A 145 12.77 -19.80 -5.85
C GLU A 145 12.37 -18.65 -6.79
N LEU A 146 12.68 -18.77 -8.08
CA LEU A 146 12.22 -17.86 -9.13
C LEU A 146 10.70 -17.84 -9.25
N ALA A 147 10.07 -19.02 -9.26
CA ALA A 147 8.61 -19.14 -9.31
C ALA A 147 7.94 -18.53 -8.06
N GLN A 148 8.49 -18.76 -6.86
CA GLN A 148 7.99 -18.16 -5.63
C GLN A 148 8.16 -16.63 -5.61
N ALA A 149 9.30 -16.11 -6.06
CA ALA A 149 9.54 -14.67 -6.15
C ALA A 149 8.57 -13.99 -7.13
N ALA A 150 8.21 -14.68 -8.23
CA ALA A 150 7.22 -14.22 -9.18
C ALA A 150 5.78 -14.31 -8.64
N GLU A 151 5.40 -15.39 -7.95
CA GLU A 151 4.11 -15.49 -7.23
C GLU A 151 3.96 -14.30 -6.27
N HIS A 152 4.94 -14.08 -5.39
CA HIS A 152 4.95 -12.97 -4.43
C HIS A 152 5.01 -11.57 -5.06
N ALA A 153 5.36 -11.44 -6.35
CA ALA A 153 5.29 -10.17 -7.08
C ALA A 153 3.89 -9.91 -7.68
N GLN A 154 3.12 -10.97 -7.98
CA GLN A 154 1.79 -10.87 -8.60
C GLN A 154 0.64 -10.93 -7.57
N ILE A 155 0.80 -11.69 -6.47
CA ILE A 155 -0.24 -11.83 -5.43
C ILE A 155 -0.01 -10.85 -4.27
N ASP A 156 -1.06 -10.22 -3.77
CA ASP A 156 -0.98 -9.43 -2.54
C ASP A 156 -0.86 -10.35 -1.29
N PRO A 157 -0.21 -9.88 -0.20
CA PRO A 157 -0.04 -10.68 1.01
C PRO A 157 -1.34 -11.19 1.65
N ALA A 158 -2.44 -10.42 1.60
CA ALA A 158 -3.70 -10.83 2.23
C ALA A 158 -4.37 -11.98 1.47
N SER A 159 -4.42 -11.89 0.14
CA SER A 159 -4.91 -12.97 -0.73
C SER A 159 -4.06 -14.24 -0.60
N PHE A 160 -2.73 -14.11 -0.54
CA PHE A 160 -1.83 -15.24 -0.29
C PHE A 160 -2.12 -15.92 1.04
N VAL A 161 -2.19 -15.14 2.14
CA VAL A 161 -2.48 -15.68 3.48
C VAL A 161 -3.87 -16.32 3.53
N GLY A 162 -4.88 -15.70 2.91
CA GLY A 162 -6.22 -16.25 2.79
C GLY A 162 -6.22 -17.64 2.15
N ARG A 163 -5.56 -17.78 0.99
CA ARG A 163 -5.41 -19.08 0.30
C ARG A 163 -4.63 -20.11 1.12
N LYS A 164 -3.49 -19.74 1.72
CA LYS A 164 -2.65 -20.67 2.50
C LYS A 164 -3.28 -21.10 3.84
N LEU A 165 -4.30 -20.38 4.34
CA LEU A 165 -5.06 -20.72 5.54
C LEU A 165 -6.41 -21.39 5.24
N GLY A 166 -6.87 -21.42 3.98
CA GLY A 166 -8.17 -21.98 3.62
C GLY A 166 -9.36 -21.12 4.03
N LEU A 167 -9.22 -19.78 3.99
CA LEU A 167 -10.37 -18.88 4.07
C LEU A 167 -11.28 -19.13 2.84
N SER A 168 -12.60 -19.07 3.02
CA SER A 168 -13.53 -19.27 1.91
C SER A 168 -13.35 -18.22 0.82
N GLU A 169 -13.50 -18.60 -0.45
CA GLU A 169 -13.27 -17.70 -1.59
C GLU A 169 -14.21 -16.47 -1.58
N GLY A 170 -15.42 -16.62 -1.03
CA GLY A 170 -16.36 -15.51 -0.81
C GLY A 170 -16.06 -14.61 0.39
N SER A 171 -14.96 -14.82 1.12
CA SER A 171 -14.60 -13.99 2.28
C SER A 171 -13.90 -12.70 1.86
N PRO A 172 -14.17 -11.56 2.55
CA PRO A 172 -13.47 -10.31 2.29
C PRO A 172 -11.95 -10.46 2.42
N ARG A 173 -11.21 -10.23 1.33
CA ARG A 173 -9.74 -10.32 1.27
C ARG A 173 -9.20 -9.06 0.60
N LEU A 174 -8.34 -8.30 1.29
CA LEU A 174 -7.66 -7.15 0.69
C LEU A 174 -6.39 -6.72 1.43
N CYS A 175 -5.49 -6.11 0.66
CA CYS A 175 -4.46 -5.20 1.16
C CYS A 175 -4.90 -3.73 1.01
N LEU A 176 -4.32 -2.85 1.83
CA LEU A 176 -4.45 -1.39 1.68
C LEU A 176 -3.16 -0.65 2.07
N ASP A 177 -3.00 0.55 1.49
CA ASP A 177 -1.97 1.52 1.86
C ASP A 177 -2.61 2.88 2.16
N ALA A 178 -2.57 3.26 3.44
CA ALA A 178 -2.92 4.57 3.98
C ALA A 178 -1.67 5.20 4.66
N ALA A 179 -0.49 4.94 4.11
CA ALA A 179 0.82 5.22 4.66
C ALA A 179 0.93 4.77 6.14
N CYS A 180 1.43 5.64 7.01
CA CYS A 180 1.61 5.36 8.43
C CYS A 180 0.31 5.15 9.22
N ALA A 181 -0.86 5.46 8.63
CA ALA A 181 -2.18 5.26 9.23
C ALA A 181 -2.82 3.90 8.90
N SER A 182 -2.20 3.10 8.01
CA SER A 182 -2.75 1.84 7.49
C SER A 182 -3.31 0.91 8.55
N ALA A 183 -2.63 0.72 9.67
CA ALA A 183 -3.10 -0.15 10.74
C ALA A 183 -4.51 0.20 11.27
N LEU A 184 -4.83 1.49 11.41
CA LEU A 184 -6.14 1.93 11.93
C LEU A 184 -7.19 1.95 10.82
N TYR A 185 -6.78 2.16 9.56
CA TYR A 185 -7.63 1.93 8.39
C TYR A 185 -8.02 0.45 8.28
N CYS A 186 -7.09 -0.49 8.50
CA CYS A 186 -7.40 -1.92 8.57
C CYS A 186 -8.38 -2.24 9.72
N MET A 187 -8.15 -1.69 10.93
CA MET A 187 -9.06 -1.87 12.07
C MET A 187 -10.45 -1.32 11.79
N LYS A 188 -10.54 -0.16 11.12
CA LYS A 188 -11.81 0.43 10.69
C LYS A 188 -12.56 -0.49 9.73
N LEU A 189 -11.91 -0.94 8.65
CA LEU A 189 -12.56 -1.82 7.68
C LEU A 189 -12.94 -3.18 8.30
N ALA A 190 -12.09 -3.77 9.15
CA ALA A 190 -12.44 -4.98 9.89
C ALA A 190 -13.66 -4.76 10.80
N GLN A 191 -13.73 -3.63 11.52
CA GLN A 191 -14.90 -3.26 12.31
C GLN A 191 -16.15 -3.10 11.43
N ASP A 192 -16.02 -2.50 10.24
CA ASP A 192 -17.13 -2.31 9.30
C ASP A 192 -17.65 -3.64 8.72
N TYR A 193 -16.76 -4.55 8.30
CA TYR A 193 -17.12 -5.90 7.83
C TYR A 193 -17.81 -6.74 8.91
N LEU A 194 -17.37 -6.63 10.17
CA LEU A 194 -18.01 -7.26 11.32
C LEU A 194 -19.37 -6.63 11.66
N ALA A 195 -19.47 -5.30 11.66
CA ALA A 195 -20.69 -4.56 12.02
C ALA A 195 -21.80 -4.67 10.96
N THR A 196 -21.44 -4.77 9.68
CA THR A 196 -22.38 -5.03 8.57
C THR A 196 -22.79 -6.50 8.46
N GLY A 197 -22.20 -7.40 9.27
CA GLY A 197 -22.47 -8.83 9.22
C GLY A 197 -21.96 -9.52 7.95
N ARG A 198 -21.07 -8.87 7.19
CA ARG A 198 -20.39 -9.44 6.00
C ARG A 198 -19.33 -10.47 6.39
N ALA A 199 -18.72 -10.30 7.56
CA ALA A 199 -17.85 -11.29 8.19
C ALA A 199 -18.32 -11.59 9.63
N ASP A 200 -17.96 -12.77 10.15
CA ASP A 200 -18.12 -13.15 11.56
C ASP A 200 -16.81 -13.05 12.34
N MET A 201 -15.69 -13.14 11.62
CA MET A 201 -14.33 -12.99 12.12
C MET A 201 -13.50 -12.23 11.08
N MET A 202 -12.58 -11.38 11.52
CA MET A 202 -11.64 -10.68 10.66
C MET A 202 -10.22 -10.84 11.19
N LEU A 203 -9.33 -11.34 10.34
CA LEU A 203 -7.88 -11.19 10.50
C LEU A 203 -7.53 -9.74 10.11
N CYS A 204 -7.04 -8.95 11.07
CA CYS A 204 -6.69 -7.55 10.87
C CYS A 204 -5.22 -7.33 11.22
N GLY A 205 -4.40 -7.04 10.21
CA GLY A 205 -2.95 -7.03 10.38
C GLY A 205 -2.21 -6.13 9.41
N ALA A 206 -0.89 -6.30 9.37
CA ALA A 206 -0.02 -5.75 8.35
C ALA A 206 1.30 -6.53 8.34
N SER A 207 1.97 -6.51 7.19
CA SER A 207 3.37 -6.84 7.05
C SER A 207 4.07 -5.68 6.35
N CYS A 208 5.29 -5.39 6.82
CA CYS A 208 6.13 -4.31 6.31
C CYS A 208 7.55 -4.87 6.20
N PHE A 209 7.89 -5.35 5.00
CA PHE A 209 9.22 -5.88 4.67
C PHE A 209 9.68 -5.40 3.27
N PRO A 210 9.83 -4.06 3.07
CA PRO A 210 10.32 -3.47 1.82
C PRO A 210 11.84 -3.57 1.69
N GLU A 211 12.37 -3.35 0.47
CA GLU A 211 13.81 -3.20 0.23
C GLU A 211 14.38 -2.00 1.03
N PRO A 212 15.35 -2.19 1.94
CA PRO A 212 15.78 -1.13 2.86
C PRO A 212 16.47 0.08 2.21
N MET A 213 17.20 -0.05 1.10
CA MET A 213 17.82 1.10 0.42
C MET A 213 16.78 2.02 -0.19
N PHE A 214 15.71 1.51 -0.79
CA PHE A 214 14.60 2.30 -1.29
C PHE A 214 13.99 3.16 -0.16
N VAL A 215 13.74 2.55 1.00
CA VAL A 215 13.20 3.25 2.18
C VAL A 215 14.16 4.29 2.74
N LEU A 216 15.44 3.93 2.95
CA LEU A 216 16.44 4.83 3.52
C LEU A 216 16.76 6.01 2.59
N SER A 217 16.89 5.78 1.28
CA SER A 217 17.12 6.84 0.30
C SER A 217 15.90 7.78 0.20
N GLY A 218 14.68 7.23 0.21
CA GLY A 218 13.44 8.02 0.21
C GLY A 218 13.31 8.93 1.44
N PHE A 219 13.45 8.39 2.65
CA PHE A 219 13.41 9.22 3.87
C PHE A 219 14.59 10.20 3.98
N SER A 220 15.73 9.89 3.36
CA SER A 220 16.85 10.84 3.24
C SER A 220 16.49 11.99 2.30
N ALA A 221 15.93 11.71 1.11
CA ALA A 221 15.45 12.74 0.19
C ALA A 221 14.35 13.63 0.83
N PHE A 222 13.52 13.08 1.72
CA PHE A 222 12.54 13.82 2.52
C PHE A 222 13.15 14.63 3.68
N GLN A 223 14.45 14.48 3.96
CA GLN A 223 15.14 15.03 5.14
C GLN A 223 14.50 14.58 6.48
N ALA A 224 13.92 13.38 6.49
CA ALA A 224 13.18 12.82 7.62
C ALA A 224 14.05 11.97 8.58
N LEU A 225 15.30 11.66 8.20
CA LEU A 225 16.26 10.94 9.02
C LEU A 225 17.28 11.91 9.67
N PRO A 226 17.66 11.72 10.95
CA PRO A 226 18.78 12.45 11.52
C PRO A 226 20.09 12.01 10.88
N HIS A 227 20.96 12.94 10.47
CA HIS A 227 22.29 12.57 9.97
C HIS A 227 23.08 11.78 11.04
N LYS A 228 23.67 10.64 10.66
CA LYS A 228 24.30 9.66 11.58
C LYS A 228 25.27 10.26 12.59
N ASN A 229 26.03 11.29 12.18
CA ASN A 229 27.05 11.94 13.01
C ASN A 229 26.64 13.33 13.55
N SER A 230 25.37 13.72 13.41
CA SER A 230 24.88 15.05 13.86
C SER A 230 24.82 15.23 15.38
N GLY A 231 24.89 14.14 16.15
CA GLY A 231 24.66 14.13 17.59
C GLY A 231 23.19 14.25 18.00
N LEU A 232 22.27 14.45 17.06
CA LEU A 232 20.84 14.59 17.34
C LEU A 232 20.14 13.22 17.28
N PRO A 233 19.31 12.87 18.28
CA PRO A 233 18.61 11.59 18.32
C PRO A 233 17.39 11.54 17.40
N SER A 234 16.92 10.32 17.10
CA SER A 234 15.56 10.03 16.62
C SER A 234 14.80 9.37 17.77
N VAL A 235 14.09 10.16 18.58
CA VAL A 235 13.32 9.66 19.74
C VAL A 235 11.97 10.41 19.81
N PRO A 236 10.82 9.70 19.82
CA PRO A 236 9.51 10.32 19.96
C PRO A 236 9.40 11.20 21.21
N PHE A 237 8.86 12.41 21.04
CA PHE A 237 8.65 13.43 22.07
C PHE A 237 9.91 13.88 22.84
N GLN A 238 11.11 13.57 22.34
CA GLN A 238 12.38 14.05 22.89
C GLN A 238 12.64 15.49 22.43
N LYS A 239 13.08 16.35 23.35
CA LYS A 239 13.56 17.69 23.02
C LYS A 239 14.85 17.57 22.20
N ASP A 240 14.96 18.39 21.15
CA ASP A 240 16.11 18.45 20.25
C ASP A 240 16.34 17.12 19.46
N THR A 241 15.28 16.35 19.22
CA THR A 241 15.23 15.24 18.24
C THR A 241 15.32 15.77 16.79
N ALA A 242 15.73 14.94 15.83
CA ALA A 242 15.97 15.35 14.44
C ALA A 242 15.48 14.35 13.38
N GLY A 243 14.34 13.70 13.61
CA GLY A 243 13.71 12.83 12.63
C GLY A 243 13.35 11.46 13.18
N LEU A 244 13.03 10.54 12.26
CA LEU A 244 12.61 9.18 12.56
C LEU A 244 13.71 8.16 12.24
N THR A 245 13.54 6.95 12.78
CA THR A 245 14.28 5.75 12.41
C THR A 245 13.28 4.81 11.73
N PRO A 246 13.44 4.40 10.47
CA PRO A 246 12.52 3.47 9.83
C PRO A 246 12.68 2.05 10.39
N GLY A 247 11.77 1.13 10.06
CA GLY A 247 11.90 -0.27 10.40
C GLY A 247 10.97 -1.19 9.63
N GLU A 248 11.04 -2.46 9.97
CA GLU A 248 10.23 -3.56 9.45
C GLU A 248 9.36 -4.14 10.57
N GLY A 249 8.33 -4.91 10.21
CA GLY A 249 7.50 -5.58 11.21
C GLY A 249 6.25 -6.24 10.65
N GLY A 250 5.70 -7.18 11.42
CA GLY A 250 4.47 -7.88 11.10
C GLY A 250 3.61 -8.12 12.34
N ALA A 251 2.30 -7.99 12.18
CA ALA A 251 1.34 -8.29 13.24
C ALA A 251 -0.01 -8.69 12.65
N MET A 252 -0.78 -9.47 13.42
CA MET A 252 -2.14 -9.85 13.10
C MET A 252 -2.96 -9.84 14.39
N LEU A 253 -4.19 -9.35 14.31
CA LEU A 253 -5.23 -9.42 15.33
C LEU A 253 -6.35 -10.33 14.82
N VAL A 254 -6.95 -11.13 15.70
CA VAL A 254 -8.22 -11.80 15.43
C VAL A 254 -9.33 -10.93 16.02
N LEU A 255 -10.23 -10.42 15.18
CA LEU A 255 -11.33 -9.56 15.59
C LEU A 255 -12.67 -10.27 15.36
N LYS A 256 -13.54 -10.24 16.37
CA LYS A 256 -14.92 -10.73 16.34
C LYS A 256 -15.82 -9.67 16.99
N ARG A 257 -17.13 -9.73 16.76
CA ARG A 257 -18.09 -8.92 17.55
C ARG A 257 -18.03 -9.40 19.00
N LEU A 258 -18.09 -8.49 19.97
CA LEU A 258 -17.93 -8.82 21.39
C LEU A 258 -18.88 -9.94 21.84
N ALA A 259 -20.17 -9.85 21.49
CA ALA A 259 -21.16 -10.87 21.81
C ALA A 259 -20.85 -12.27 21.22
N ASP A 260 -20.20 -12.35 20.05
CA ASP A 260 -19.77 -13.63 19.47
C ASP A 260 -18.55 -14.18 20.22
N ALA A 261 -17.59 -13.33 20.58
CA ALA A 261 -16.43 -13.73 21.37
C ALA A 261 -16.84 -14.21 22.77
N GLU A 262 -17.82 -13.54 23.39
CA GLU A 262 -18.36 -13.92 24.69
C GLU A 262 -19.13 -15.24 24.67
N ARG A 263 -19.90 -15.49 23.59
CA ARG A 263 -20.62 -16.74 23.34
C ARG A 263 -19.67 -17.91 23.13
N ASP A 264 -18.64 -17.71 22.32
CA ASP A 264 -17.70 -18.76 21.91
C ASP A 264 -16.65 -19.06 22.99
N GLY A 265 -16.54 -18.20 24.02
CA GLY A 265 -15.65 -18.38 25.15
C GLY A 265 -14.21 -17.92 24.89
N ASP A 266 -14.03 -17.02 23.92
CA ASP A 266 -12.72 -16.56 23.48
C ASP A 266 -11.96 -15.79 24.58
N ARG A 267 -10.63 -15.82 24.49
CA ARG A 267 -9.76 -14.92 25.25
C ARG A 267 -9.81 -13.52 24.64
N ILE A 268 -10.46 -12.59 25.32
CA ILE A 268 -10.58 -11.19 24.88
C ILE A 268 -9.45 -10.34 25.52
N TYR A 269 -8.59 -9.76 24.68
CA TYR A 269 -7.52 -8.84 25.12
C TYR A 269 -8.02 -7.43 25.47
N GLY A 270 -9.15 -7.03 24.90
CA GLY A 270 -9.78 -5.71 25.05
C GLY A 270 -10.78 -5.48 23.92
N THR A 271 -11.57 -4.42 24.04
CA THR A 271 -12.63 -4.06 23.09
C THR A 271 -12.21 -2.84 22.26
N LEU A 272 -12.22 -2.97 20.94
CA LEU A 272 -12.17 -1.81 20.02
C LEU A 272 -13.55 -1.13 20.02
N LEU A 273 -13.71 -0.03 20.75
CA LEU A 273 -14.95 0.74 20.75
C LEU A 273 -15.18 1.36 19.37
N GLY A 274 -14.14 1.91 18.77
CA GLY A 274 -14.20 2.36 17.39
C GLY A 274 -12.90 2.93 16.85
N ALA A 275 -12.74 2.80 15.54
CA ALA A 275 -11.75 3.53 14.76
C ALA A 275 -12.47 4.56 13.86
N HIS A 276 -11.91 5.75 13.73
CA HIS A 276 -12.32 6.75 12.74
C HIS A 276 -11.12 7.15 11.89
N VAL A 277 -11.41 7.53 10.65
CA VAL A 277 -10.45 7.77 9.57
C VAL A 277 -10.94 8.95 8.74
N SER A 278 -10.02 9.83 8.36
CA SER A 278 -10.31 11.02 7.55
C SER A 278 -9.08 11.45 6.75
N ASN A 279 -9.23 12.46 5.90
CA ASN A 279 -8.12 13.14 5.25
C ASN A 279 -8.14 14.65 5.57
N SER A 280 -6.97 15.30 5.58
CA SER A 280 -6.85 16.74 5.78
C SER A 280 -7.48 17.57 4.65
N GLY A 281 -7.59 17.02 3.44
CA GLY A 281 -8.08 17.73 2.25
C GLY A 281 -7.21 18.92 1.83
N THR A 282 -6.06 19.16 2.45
CA THR A 282 -5.23 20.34 2.21
C THR A 282 -3.81 20.10 2.73
N GLY A 283 -2.92 21.06 2.48
CA GLY A 283 -1.53 21.03 2.93
C GLY A 283 -0.59 20.33 1.93
N LEU A 284 0.67 20.19 2.35
CA LEU A 284 1.71 19.53 1.56
C LEU A 284 1.81 18.05 1.99
N PRO A 285 2.06 17.09 1.08
CA PRO A 285 1.97 15.65 1.38
C PRO A 285 2.81 15.14 2.56
N LEU A 286 3.92 15.81 2.88
CA LEU A 286 4.85 15.42 3.95
C LEU A 286 4.70 16.29 5.23
N LYS A 287 3.77 17.25 5.27
CA LYS A 287 3.57 18.11 6.44
C LYS A 287 2.34 17.68 7.24
N PRO A 288 2.44 17.59 8.58
CA PRO A 288 1.27 17.34 9.44
C PRO A 288 0.32 18.55 9.43
N HIS A 289 -0.94 18.33 9.80
CA HIS A 289 -2.00 19.33 9.70
C HIS A 289 -2.89 19.32 10.94
N MET A 290 -2.52 20.16 11.91
CA MET A 290 -3.03 20.17 13.28
C MET A 290 -4.56 20.23 13.38
N GLU A 291 -5.21 21.07 12.58
CA GLU A 291 -6.68 21.20 12.59
C GLU A 291 -7.37 19.88 12.22
N SER A 292 -6.88 19.16 11.22
CA SER A 292 -7.48 17.86 10.83
C SER A 292 -7.11 16.70 11.74
N GLU A 293 -5.95 16.76 12.41
CA GLU A 293 -5.60 15.81 13.47
C GLU A 293 -6.53 15.99 14.67
N LEU A 294 -6.74 17.25 15.09
CA LEU A 294 -7.69 17.64 16.13
C LEU A 294 -9.13 17.22 15.79
N ASP A 295 -9.58 17.49 14.57
CA ASP A 295 -10.91 17.11 14.10
C ASP A 295 -11.07 15.59 14.05
N CYS A 296 -10.06 14.85 13.56
CA CYS A 296 -10.06 13.38 13.59
C CYS A 296 -10.21 12.83 15.01
N LEU A 297 -9.50 13.39 16.01
CA LEU A 297 -9.67 12.99 17.40
C LEU A 297 -11.09 13.30 17.90
N ARG A 298 -11.58 14.53 17.69
CA ARG A 298 -12.90 14.98 18.15
C ARG A 298 -14.03 14.13 17.56
N ASP A 299 -13.94 13.84 16.26
CA ASP A 299 -14.93 13.05 15.55
C ASP A 299 -14.91 11.59 16.02
N THR A 300 -13.75 11.00 16.36
CA THR A 300 -13.71 9.67 17.00
C THR A 300 -14.49 9.65 18.31
N TYR A 301 -14.21 10.59 19.22
CA TYR A 301 -14.85 10.63 20.54
C TYR A 301 -16.36 10.87 20.43
N THR A 302 -16.76 11.81 19.57
CA THR A 302 -18.16 12.16 19.32
C THR A 302 -18.92 11.00 18.67
N LYS A 303 -18.35 10.37 17.64
CA LYS A 303 -18.99 9.29 16.87
C LYS A 303 -19.22 8.03 17.69
N PHE A 304 -18.33 7.73 18.64
CA PHE A 304 -18.40 6.50 19.44
C PHE A 304 -18.93 6.73 20.86
N GLY A 305 -19.32 7.95 21.24
CA GLY A 305 -19.90 8.25 22.56
C GLY A 305 -18.87 8.08 23.69
N VAL A 306 -17.64 8.53 23.47
CA VAL A 306 -16.53 8.42 24.41
C VAL A 306 -16.20 9.80 24.96
N GLU A 307 -16.48 10.03 26.25
CA GLU A 307 -16.02 11.24 26.95
C GLU A 307 -14.49 11.27 27.01
N PRO A 308 -13.79 12.32 26.50
CA PRO A 308 -12.34 12.36 26.48
C PRO A 308 -11.69 12.15 27.86
N GLU A 309 -12.24 12.75 28.91
CA GLU A 309 -11.76 12.67 30.30
C GLU A 309 -11.71 11.24 30.87
N SER A 310 -12.33 10.27 30.20
CA SER A 310 -12.25 8.84 30.57
C SER A 310 -10.96 8.15 30.12
N LEU A 311 -10.19 8.72 29.19
CA LEU A 311 -8.94 8.11 28.70
C LEU A 311 -7.79 8.35 29.68
N GLN A 312 -7.05 7.29 30.01
CA GLN A 312 -5.84 7.39 30.85
C GLN A 312 -4.53 7.35 30.05
N TYR A 313 -4.56 6.85 28.81
CA TYR A 313 -3.37 6.66 27.98
C TYR A 313 -3.64 6.92 26.48
N LEU A 314 -2.67 7.50 25.79
CA LEU A 314 -2.61 7.60 24.33
C LEU A 314 -1.30 7.01 23.81
N GLU A 315 -1.41 5.97 22.99
CA GLU A 315 -0.32 5.54 22.13
C GLU A 315 -0.32 6.43 20.87
N CYS A 316 0.69 7.29 20.80
CA CYS A 316 0.74 8.40 19.84
C CYS A 316 1.37 7.99 18.51
N HIS A 317 1.09 8.76 17.46
CA HIS A 317 1.78 8.63 16.19
C HIS A 317 3.27 8.98 16.31
N ALA A 318 3.62 9.95 17.16
CA ALA A 318 4.94 10.50 17.46
C ALA A 318 6.13 9.66 16.95
N THR A 319 6.85 10.26 16.01
CA THR A 319 7.88 9.63 15.18
C THR A 319 9.30 10.06 15.56
N GLY A 320 9.44 11.12 16.36
CA GLY A 320 10.70 11.83 16.57
C GLY A 320 10.96 12.94 15.55
N THR A 321 10.00 13.23 14.66
CA THR A 321 10.06 14.41 13.78
C THR A 321 9.58 15.65 14.54
N PRO A 322 10.39 16.73 14.66
CA PRO A 322 10.02 17.87 15.50
C PRO A 322 8.69 18.54 15.14
N GLN A 323 8.36 18.61 13.85
CA GLN A 323 7.09 19.19 13.41
C GLN A 323 5.90 18.26 13.68
N GLY A 324 6.05 16.94 13.44
CA GLY A 324 4.99 15.96 13.67
C GLY A 324 4.65 15.80 15.14
N ASP A 325 5.66 15.56 15.98
CA ASP A 325 5.50 15.37 17.42
C ASP A 325 4.89 16.61 18.11
N MET A 326 5.22 17.83 17.65
CA MET A 326 4.60 19.06 18.15
C MET A 326 3.17 19.28 17.64
N CYS A 327 2.87 18.86 16.40
CA CYS A 327 1.54 18.98 15.80
C CYS A 327 0.54 18.07 16.52
N GLU A 328 0.88 16.80 16.71
CA GLU A 328 0.06 15.84 17.44
C GLU A 328 -0.18 16.29 18.88
N LEU A 329 0.87 16.78 19.57
CA LEU A 329 0.74 17.31 20.93
C LEU A 329 -0.19 18.55 20.99
N GLN A 330 -0.24 19.38 19.95
CA GLN A 330 -1.17 20.50 19.85
C GLN A 330 -2.61 20.02 19.61
N ALA A 331 -2.82 19.04 18.73
CA ALA A 331 -4.13 18.42 18.51
C ALA A 331 -4.68 17.77 19.78
N ILE A 332 -3.84 17.00 20.50
CA ILE A 332 -4.17 16.42 21.81
C ILE A 332 -4.55 17.53 22.81
N ARG A 333 -3.76 18.60 22.92
CA ARG A 333 -4.09 19.75 23.79
C ARG A 333 -5.40 20.47 23.40
N GLY A 334 -5.82 20.40 22.14
CA GLY A 334 -7.10 20.93 21.67
C GLY A 334 -8.32 20.10 22.09
N ILE A 335 -8.12 18.83 22.49
CA ILE A 335 -9.16 17.96 23.09
C ILE A 335 -9.12 18.06 24.62
N PHE A 336 -7.96 17.76 25.22
CA PHE A 336 -7.83 17.52 26.67
C PHE A 336 -7.43 18.78 27.48
N GLY A 337 -7.21 19.92 26.81
CA GLY A 337 -6.55 21.07 27.41
C GLY A 337 -5.07 20.80 27.70
N LYS A 338 -4.46 21.63 28.56
CA LYS A 338 -3.02 21.51 28.88
C LYS A 338 -2.72 20.63 30.09
N ASP A 339 -3.66 20.49 31.02
CA ASP A 339 -3.43 19.87 32.32
C ASP A 339 -4.05 18.50 32.50
N ASN A 340 -5.12 18.18 31.76
CA ASN A 340 -5.87 16.92 31.86
C ASN A 340 -5.50 15.93 30.74
N ILE A 341 -4.29 16.04 30.18
CA ILE A 341 -3.84 15.17 29.10
C ILE A 341 -3.58 13.75 29.67
N PRO A 342 -4.09 12.68 29.02
CA PRO A 342 -3.70 11.31 29.36
C PRO A 342 -2.19 11.08 29.26
N LEU A 343 -1.69 9.99 29.84
CA LEU A 343 -0.29 9.62 29.64
C LEU A 343 0.00 9.35 28.16
N LEU A 344 1.12 9.84 27.65
CA LEU A 344 1.49 9.71 26.23
C LEU A 344 2.67 8.73 26.06
N GLY A 345 2.72 8.00 24.95
CA GLY A 345 3.91 7.21 24.59
C GLY A 345 3.93 6.76 23.13
N SER A 346 5.06 6.22 22.67
CA SER A 346 5.21 5.70 21.30
C SER A 346 6.17 4.51 21.22
N THR A 347 5.72 3.39 20.65
CA THR A 347 6.53 2.19 20.32
C THR A 347 7.60 2.45 19.27
N LYS A 348 7.53 3.55 18.51
CA LYS A 348 8.49 3.84 17.44
C LYS A 348 9.91 4.08 17.99
N GLY A 349 10.04 4.49 19.26
CA GLY A 349 11.34 4.54 19.94
C GLY A 349 11.96 3.16 20.18
N ASN A 350 11.14 2.10 20.31
CA ASN A 350 11.60 0.73 20.54
C ASN A 350 12.00 0.05 19.22
N PHE A 351 11.13 0.09 18.21
CA PHE A 351 11.25 -0.74 16.99
C PHE A 351 11.58 0.05 15.71
N GLY A 352 11.64 1.38 15.79
CA GLY A 352 11.58 2.24 14.61
C GLY A 352 10.15 2.38 14.08
N HIS A 353 9.99 3.15 13.02
CA HIS A 353 8.72 3.34 12.32
C HIS A 353 8.57 2.26 11.24
N SER A 354 7.89 1.17 11.59
CA SER A 354 7.53 0.05 10.70
C SER A 354 6.36 0.36 9.76
N LEU A 355 6.35 1.59 9.21
CA LEU A 355 5.42 2.10 8.18
C LEU A 355 3.97 1.64 8.37
N VAL A 356 3.44 0.82 7.47
CA VAL A 356 2.05 0.31 7.50
C VAL A 356 1.74 -0.57 8.72
N ALA A 357 2.75 -1.22 9.31
CA ALA A 357 2.63 -2.06 10.50
C ALA A 357 2.79 -1.29 11.83
N ALA A 358 3.27 -0.04 11.80
CA ALA A 358 3.65 0.69 13.02
C ALA A 358 2.50 0.88 14.03
N GLY A 359 1.27 1.08 13.56
CA GLY A 359 0.10 1.18 14.45
C GLY A 359 -0.25 -0.14 15.16
N PHE A 360 0.07 -1.30 14.58
CA PHE A 360 -0.16 -2.59 15.24
C PHE A 360 0.81 -2.85 16.39
N ALA A 361 2.07 -2.38 16.30
CA ALA A 361 2.98 -2.38 17.45
C ALA A 361 2.39 -1.52 18.59
N GLY A 362 1.88 -0.33 18.27
CA GLY A 362 1.19 0.54 19.23
C GLY A 362 -0.04 -0.13 19.87
N CYS A 363 -0.90 -0.74 19.06
CA CYS A 363 -2.07 -1.50 19.52
C CYS A 363 -1.69 -2.68 20.44
N ALA A 364 -0.69 -3.48 20.07
CA ALA A 364 -0.21 -4.58 20.89
C ALA A 364 0.31 -4.08 22.25
N LYS A 365 1.10 -3.00 22.28
CA LYS A 365 1.51 -2.36 23.53
C LYS A 365 0.32 -1.87 24.35
N LEU A 366 -0.66 -1.22 23.73
CA LEU A 366 -1.86 -0.69 24.40
C LEU A 366 -2.66 -1.80 25.10
N LEU A 367 -3.00 -2.87 24.37
CA LEU A 367 -3.77 -4.00 24.89
C LEU A 367 -3.01 -4.77 25.97
N LEU A 368 -1.71 -5.03 25.78
CA LEU A 368 -0.87 -5.63 26.82
C LEU A 368 -0.76 -4.73 28.06
N SER A 369 -0.69 -3.41 27.88
CA SER A 369 -0.64 -2.45 29.00
C SER A 369 -1.92 -2.44 29.83
N MET A 370 -3.09 -2.62 29.19
CA MET A 370 -4.38 -2.80 29.87
C MET A 370 -4.40 -4.13 30.65
N ALA A 371 -4.04 -5.22 30.00
CA ALA A 371 -4.04 -6.57 30.56
C ALA A 371 -3.07 -6.74 31.75
N HIS A 372 -1.89 -6.13 31.67
CA HIS A 372 -0.89 -6.14 32.75
C HIS A 372 -1.06 -4.99 33.77
N GLY A 373 -1.96 -4.05 33.53
CA GLY A 373 -2.15 -2.86 34.38
C GLY A 373 -0.90 -1.97 34.50
N GLN A 374 -0.05 -1.95 33.47
CA GLN A 374 1.24 -1.26 33.47
C GLN A 374 1.50 -0.63 32.10
N ILE A 375 1.93 0.63 32.08
CA ILE A 375 2.32 1.34 30.85
C ILE A 375 3.86 1.37 30.77
N PRO A 376 4.49 0.72 29.76
CA PRO A 376 5.93 0.82 29.53
C PRO A 376 6.38 2.22 29.12
N ALA A 377 7.65 2.54 29.41
CA ALA A 377 8.26 3.79 28.99
C ALA A 377 8.42 3.91 27.47
N THR A 378 8.51 5.16 26.99
CA THR A 378 9.11 5.47 25.68
C THR A 378 10.65 5.47 25.85
N PRO A 379 11.41 4.63 25.12
CA PRO A 379 12.83 4.44 25.38
C PRO A 379 13.68 5.61 24.89
N LYS A 380 14.94 5.67 25.36
CA LYS A 380 15.95 6.69 25.03
C LYS A 380 15.56 8.15 25.37
N LEU A 381 14.37 8.40 25.92
CA LEU A 381 13.87 9.72 26.31
C LEU A 381 14.63 10.26 27.53
N THR A 382 15.39 11.34 27.36
CA THR A 382 16.16 12.02 28.41
C THR A 382 15.53 13.34 28.85
N GLN A 383 14.94 14.08 27.91
CA GLN A 383 14.21 15.31 28.16
C GLN A 383 13.00 15.36 27.22
N SER A 384 11.79 15.32 27.78
CA SER A 384 10.58 15.38 26.95
C SER A 384 10.12 16.81 26.68
N ILE A 385 9.38 16.99 25.59
CA ILE A 385 8.66 18.22 25.24
C ILE A 385 7.38 18.44 26.08
N ASP A 386 6.88 17.40 26.77
CA ASP A 386 5.70 17.49 27.64
C ASP A 386 5.81 16.57 28.88
N ARG A 387 5.19 16.97 30.00
CA ARG A 387 5.23 16.23 31.28
C ARG A 387 4.43 14.93 31.27
N HIS A 388 3.44 14.79 30.38
CA HIS A 388 2.55 13.62 30.34
C HIS A 388 3.17 12.43 29.58
N VAL A 389 4.30 12.63 28.89
CA VAL A 389 5.01 11.55 28.19
C VAL A 389 5.61 10.56 29.19
N CYS A 390 5.31 9.28 28.99
CA CYS A 390 5.74 8.19 29.86
C CYS A 390 7.24 7.91 29.68
N SER A 391 8.08 8.62 30.43
CA SER A 391 9.54 8.45 30.47
C SER A 391 10.03 7.31 31.38
N LYS A 392 9.13 6.74 32.19
CA LYS A 392 9.40 5.64 33.12
C LYS A 392 8.17 4.76 33.25
N SER A 393 8.36 3.45 33.09
CA SER A 393 7.32 2.44 33.21
C SER A 393 6.61 2.56 34.55
N ARG A 394 5.27 2.53 34.54
CA ARG A 394 4.43 2.84 35.71
C ARG A 394 3.12 2.06 35.68
N PRO A 395 2.43 1.86 36.82
CA PRO A 395 1.07 1.33 36.83
C PRO A 395 0.14 2.15 35.95
N TRP A 396 -0.88 1.49 35.37
CA TRP A 396 -1.95 2.17 34.64
C TRP A 396 -2.72 3.10 35.60
N PRO A 397 -3.02 4.37 35.22
CA PRO A 397 -3.70 5.30 36.12
C PRO A 397 -5.11 4.84 36.51
N ALA A 398 -5.38 4.87 37.82
CA ALA A 398 -6.73 4.66 38.33
C ALA A 398 -7.67 5.81 37.91
N THR A 399 -8.88 5.46 37.51
CA THR A 399 -9.98 6.38 37.19
C THR A 399 -10.76 6.77 38.43
N SER A 400 -11.29 8.00 38.44
CA SER A 400 -12.37 8.36 39.35
C SER A 400 -13.63 7.53 39.02
N GLY A 401 -14.26 6.95 40.04
CA GLY A 401 -15.53 6.24 39.89
C GLY A 401 -15.46 4.82 39.32
N GLY A 402 -14.26 4.25 39.11
CA GLY A 402 -14.11 2.87 38.65
C GLY A 402 -14.44 2.64 37.17
N LEU A 403 -14.24 3.65 36.32
CA LEU A 403 -14.31 3.50 34.87
C LEU A 403 -13.24 2.51 34.38
N PRO A 404 -13.53 1.67 33.36
CA PRO A 404 -12.56 0.74 32.80
C PRO A 404 -11.30 1.46 32.28
N LYS A 405 -10.17 0.75 32.23
CA LYS A 405 -8.96 1.20 31.52
C LYS A 405 -9.31 1.47 30.06
N ARG A 406 -9.24 2.74 29.65
CA ARG A 406 -9.53 3.21 28.31
C ARG A 406 -8.33 3.96 27.75
N GLY A 407 -7.98 3.68 26.51
CA GLY A 407 -6.86 4.33 25.85
C GLY A 407 -7.07 4.49 24.35
N GLY A 408 -6.45 5.53 23.82
CA GLY A 408 -6.48 5.84 22.40
C GLY A 408 -5.20 5.42 21.68
N LEU A 409 -5.33 5.25 20.37
CA LEU A 409 -4.23 5.00 19.45
C LEU A 409 -4.36 6.00 18.29
N SER A 410 -3.30 6.76 18.00
CA SER A 410 -3.25 7.74 16.91
C SER A 410 -2.29 7.29 15.80
N ALA A 411 -2.66 7.55 14.55
CA ALA A 411 -1.77 7.35 13.42
C ALA A 411 -2.05 8.38 12.31
N PHE A 412 -1.02 9.15 11.94
CA PHE A 412 -1.09 10.19 10.91
C PHE A 412 -0.14 9.82 9.77
N GLY A 413 -0.67 9.61 8.58
CA GLY A 413 0.04 9.18 7.38
C GLY A 413 0.34 10.33 6.42
N PHE A 414 1.32 10.12 5.54
CA PHE A 414 1.59 11.02 4.43
C PHE A 414 0.33 11.24 3.57
N GLY A 415 0.22 12.45 3.03
CA GLY A 415 -0.97 12.97 2.36
C GLY A 415 -2.07 13.48 3.31
N GLY A 416 -1.76 13.71 4.58
CA GLY A 416 -2.76 14.17 5.57
C GLY A 416 -3.78 13.08 5.92
N THR A 417 -3.34 11.82 5.92
CA THR A 417 -4.20 10.65 6.13
C THR A 417 -4.33 10.40 7.63
N ASN A 418 -5.47 10.77 8.23
CA ASN A 418 -5.63 10.76 9.68
C ASN A 418 -6.41 9.54 10.15
N ALA A 419 -6.02 8.97 11.29
CA ALA A 419 -6.78 7.94 11.97
C ALA A 419 -6.60 8.01 13.50
N HIS A 420 -7.69 7.79 14.22
CA HIS A 420 -7.68 7.65 15.67
C HIS A 420 -8.68 6.56 16.11
N ALA A 421 -8.27 5.72 17.07
CA ALA A 421 -9.06 4.60 17.56
C ALA A 421 -9.07 4.54 19.09
N VAL A 422 -10.20 4.13 19.68
CA VAL A 422 -10.37 4.00 21.14
C VAL A 422 -10.58 2.54 21.53
N PHE A 423 -9.83 2.11 22.54
CA PHE A 423 -9.87 0.78 23.12
C PHE A 423 -10.25 0.85 24.60
N GLU A 424 -10.88 -0.22 25.08
CA GLU A 424 -11.29 -0.41 26.47
C GLU A 424 -10.88 -1.80 26.94
N GLU A 425 -10.50 -1.95 28.21
CA GLU A 425 -10.26 -3.28 28.76
C GLU A 425 -11.52 -4.14 28.79
N TYR A 426 -11.34 -5.46 28.88
CA TYR A 426 -12.44 -6.39 29.06
C TYR A 426 -12.31 -7.11 30.40
N GLU A 427 -13.25 -6.87 31.30
CA GLU A 427 -13.33 -7.53 32.62
C GLU A 427 -14.75 -8.02 32.89
N ARG A 428 -14.94 -9.34 33.04
CA ARG A 428 -16.23 -9.92 33.47
C ARG A 428 -16.42 -9.69 34.98
N PRO A 429 -17.63 -9.39 35.46
CA PRO A 429 -18.91 -9.43 34.75
C PRO A 429 -19.42 -8.05 34.30
N THR A 430 -18.54 -7.12 33.93
CA THR A 430 -18.94 -5.76 33.52
C THR A 430 -19.81 -5.81 32.26
N PRO A 431 -20.99 -5.17 32.23
CA PRO A 431 -21.83 -5.10 31.03
C PRO A 431 -21.08 -4.43 29.87
N PRO A 432 -21.29 -4.87 28.61
CA PRO A 432 -20.73 -4.19 27.44
C PRO A 432 -21.06 -2.70 27.42
N SER A 433 -20.03 -1.89 27.16
CA SER A 433 -20.18 -0.45 26.98
C SER A 433 -21.20 -0.13 25.89
N GLN A 434 -21.98 0.93 26.09
CA GLN A 434 -22.86 1.47 25.05
C GLN A 434 -22.06 2.31 24.03
N ALA A 435 -20.82 2.69 24.36
CA ALA A 435 -19.90 3.32 23.43
C ALA A 435 -19.52 2.34 22.30
N GLY A 436 -19.41 2.86 21.07
CA GLY A 436 -19.08 2.04 19.89
C GLY A 436 -20.25 1.31 19.23
N LEU A 437 -21.46 1.30 19.81
CA LEU A 437 -22.66 0.78 19.16
C LEU A 437 -23.02 1.62 17.92
N ARG A 438 -23.39 0.97 16.83
CA ARG A 438 -23.76 1.61 15.55
C ARG A 438 -25.16 1.18 15.11
N PRO A 439 -25.96 2.08 14.51
CA PRO A 439 -27.22 1.68 13.87
C PRO A 439 -26.93 0.80 12.64
N PRO A 440 -27.83 -0.13 12.29
CA PRO A 440 -27.70 -0.90 11.06
C PRO A 440 -27.77 0.02 9.83
N ALA A 441 -26.81 -0.15 8.92
CA ALA A 441 -26.77 0.57 7.65
C ALA A 441 -27.97 0.17 6.76
N LYS A 442 -28.49 1.13 5.98
CA LYS A 442 -29.55 0.86 5.00
C LYS A 442 -28.93 0.58 3.65
N GLN A 443 -29.25 -0.57 3.06
CA GLN A 443 -28.86 -0.87 1.69
C GLN A 443 -29.49 0.15 0.73
N THR A 444 -28.69 0.66 -0.19
CA THR A 444 -29.15 1.56 -1.26
C THR A 444 -28.38 1.29 -2.56
N PRO A 445 -29.03 1.40 -3.73
CA PRO A 445 -28.31 1.47 -4.99
C PRO A 445 -27.37 2.67 -5.03
N LEU A 446 -26.24 2.51 -5.70
CA LEU A 446 -25.26 3.59 -5.90
C LEU A 446 -25.38 4.13 -7.33
N ALA A 447 -25.49 5.44 -7.50
CA ALA A 447 -25.52 6.05 -8.83
C ALA A 447 -24.07 6.40 -9.26
N ILE A 448 -23.68 5.99 -10.47
CA ILE A 448 -22.47 6.49 -11.13
C ILE A 448 -22.82 7.84 -11.75
N VAL A 449 -22.27 8.91 -11.20
CA VAL A 449 -22.60 10.29 -11.59
C VAL A 449 -21.56 10.97 -12.47
N GLY A 450 -20.32 10.48 -12.47
CA GLY A 450 -19.24 10.92 -13.34
C GLY A 450 -18.26 9.80 -13.63
N MET A 451 -17.62 9.80 -14.80
CA MET A 451 -16.57 8.83 -15.14
C MET A 451 -15.53 9.39 -16.11
N ASP A 452 -14.34 8.79 -16.15
CA ASP A 452 -13.35 8.98 -17.23
C ASP A 452 -12.43 7.75 -17.35
N ALA A 453 -11.76 7.62 -18.49
CA ALA A 453 -10.85 6.52 -18.78
C ALA A 453 -9.71 6.94 -19.72
N HIS A 454 -8.55 6.28 -19.57
CA HIS A 454 -7.43 6.30 -20.50
C HIS A 454 -6.83 4.89 -20.57
N PHE A 455 -6.98 4.21 -21.71
CA PHE A 455 -6.50 2.84 -21.94
C PHE A 455 -5.76 2.76 -23.28
N GLY A 456 -4.46 2.42 -23.24
CA GLY A 456 -3.60 2.39 -24.44
C GLY A 456 -3.64 3.70 -25.24
N THR A 457 -3.99 3.63 -26.52
CA THR A 457 -4.11 4.83 -27.38
C THR A 457 -5.38 5.65 -27.15
N LEU A 458 -6.36 5.16 -26.39
CA LEU A 458 -7.64 5.82 -26.13
C LEU A 458 -7.49 6.73 -24.90
N LYS A 459 -7.30 8.03 -25.12
CA LYS A 459 -6.87 9.01 -24.10
C LYS A 459 -7.99 9.66 -23.28
N THR A 460 -9.25 9.43 -23.68
CA THR A 460 -10.43 10.04 -23.08
C THR A 460 -11.61 9.08 -23.08
N LEU A 461 -12.56 9.28 -22.15
CA LEU A 461 -13.83 8.56 -22.15
C LEU A 461 -14.54 8.56 -23.50
N ARG A 462 -14.46 9.67 -24.25
CA ARG A 462 -15.12 9.81 -25.56
C ARG A 462 -14.45 8.99 -26.66
N GLU A 463 -13.13 8.86 -26.61
CA GLU A 463 -12.38 7.99 -27.53
C GLU A 463 -12.67 6.51 -27.21
N TYR A 464 -12.72 6.16 -25.92
CA TYR A 464 -13.11 4.82 -25.45
C TYR A 464 -14.55 4.46 -25.86
N GLU A 465 -15.52 5.35 -25.62
CA GLU A 465 -16.92 5.19 -26.06
C GLU A 465 -17.02 5.02 -27.58
N ALA A 466 -16.30 5.85 -28.35
CA ALA A 466 -16.30 5.77 -29.82
C ALA A 466 -15.67 4.46 -30.33
N ALA A 467 -14.61 3.97 -29.69
CA ALA A 467 -13.96 2.71 -30.03
C ALA A 467 -14.92 1.52 -29.84
N ILE A 468 -15.59 1.42 -28.68
CA ILE A 468 -16.58 0.36 -28.39
C ILE A 468 -17.66 0.31 -29.47
N TYR A 469 -18.28 1.44 -29.80
CA TYR A 469 -19.36 1.47 -30.81
C TYR A 469 -18.87 1.25 -32.26
N ALA A 470 -17.58 1.42 -32.53
CA ALA A 470 -16.98 1.18 -33.84
C ALA A 470 -16.36 -0.23 -33.99
N GLY A 471 -16.27 -1.01 -32.91
CA GLY A 471 -15.49 -2.26 -32.89
C GLY A 471 -13.98 -2.02 -33.03
N GLY A 472 -13.48 -0.89 -32.52
CA GLY A 472 -12.07 -0.53 -32.51
C GLY A 472 -11.42 -0.76 -31.15
N ASP A 473 -10.09 -0.81 -31.14
CA ASP A 473 -9.26 -1.08 -29.97
C ASP A 473 -8.29 0.07 -29.61
N GLY A 474 -7.56 -0.10 -28.51
CA GLY A 474 -6.52 0.83 -28.03
C GLY A 474 -5.07 0.34 -28.27
N VAL A 475 -4.87 -0.64 -29.14
CA VAL A 475 -3.64 -1.45 -29.28
C VAL A 475 -2.67 -0.83 -30.28
N ARG A 476 -1.38 -0.87 -29.94
CA ARG A 476 -0.28 -0.36 -30.78
C ARG A 476 0.97 -1.23 -30.63
N GLU A 477 1.96 -0.94 -31.48
CA GLU A 477 3.34 -1.38 -31.29
C GLU A 477 3.97 -0.75 -30.04
N LEU A 478 4.84 -1.51 -29.38
CA LEU A 478 5.62 -1.11 -28.21
C LEU A 478 6.32 0.26 -28.44
N PRO A 479 5.96 1.32 -27.68
CA PRO A 479 6.58 2.63 -27.87
C PRO A 479 8.10 2.58 -27.59
N PRO A 480 8.98 3.18 -28.42
CA PRO A 480 10.44 2.98 -28.34
C PRO A 480 11.13 3.35 -27.02
N LYS A 481 10.45 4.12 -26.15
CA LYS A 481 10.94 4.45 -24.80
C LYS A 481 10.38 3.54 -23.70
N ARG A 482 9.29 2.80 -23.95
CA ARG A 482 8.46 2.15 -22.92
C ARG A 482 9.23 1.13 -22.09
N TRP A 483 10.19 0.42 -22.70
CA TRP A 483 11.08 -0.54 -22.04
C TRP A 483 12.53 -0.04 -21.93
N ARG A 484 12.82 1.19 -22.37
CA ARG A 484 14.18 1.77 -22.40
C ARG A 484 15.16 0.80 -23.09
N PHE A 485 16.35 0.59 -22.51
CA PHE A 485 17.38 -0.30 -23.06
C PHE A 485 16.98 -1.79 -23.11
N LEU A 486 15.99 -2.23 -22.32
CA LEU A 486 15.56 -3.63 -22.31
C LEU A 486 14.85 -4.03 -23.62
N GLN A 487 14.32 -3.06 -24.38
CA GLN A 487 13.68 -3.33 -25.68
C GLN A 487 14.64 -3.97 -26.70
N SER A 488 15.91 -3.54 -26.66
CA SER A 488 17.00 -3.94 -27.55
C SER A 488 17.94 -4.98 -26.95
N ASP A 489 17.73 -5.41 -25.70
CA ASP A 489 18.61 -6.40 -25.07
C ASP A 489 18.24 -7.83 -25.49
N GLU A 490 19.08 -8.45 -26.31
CA GLU A 490 18.88 -9.80 -26.86
C GLU A 490 18.66 -10.86 -25.77
N GLN A 491 19.38 -10.77 -24.64
CA GLN A 491 19.26 -11.75 -23.54
C GLN A 491 17.95 -11.58 -22.78
N PHE A 492 17.51 -10.34 -22.57
CA PHE A 492 16.20 -10.05 -21.98
C PHE A 492 15.06 -10.49 -22.89
N ARG A 493 15.18 -10.28 -24.21
CA ARG A 493 14.20 -10.75 -25.21
C ARG A 493 14.14 -12.28 -25.24
N GLU A 494 15.27 -12.97 -25.22
CA GLU A 494 15.34 -14.43 -25.04
C GLU A 494 14.75 -14.88 -23.67
N ALA A 495 15.00 -14.11 -22.61
CA ALA A 495 14.41 -14.29 -21.28
C ALA A 495 12.93 -13.88 -21.19
N LEU A 496 12.34 -13.33 -22.26
CA LEU A 496 10.89 -13.23 -22.48
C LEU A 496 10.37 -14.25 -23.51
N HIS A 497 11.25 -15.10 -24.07
CA HIS A 497 10.97 -15.99 -25.21
C HIS A 497 10.44 -15.24 -26.45
N MET A 498 10.93 -14.01 -26.68
CA MET A 498 10.69 -13.23 -27.90
C MET A 498 11.85 -13.40 -28.90
N PRO A 499 11.76 -14.32 -29.88
CA PRO A 499 12.82 -14.51 -30.85
C PRO A 499 12.91 -13.33 -31.82
N ASN A 500 14.14 -12.89 -32.11
CA ASN A 500 14.44 -11.99 -33.21
C ASN A 500 14.27 -12.74 -34.56
N THR A 501 13.50 -12.21 -35.49
CA THR A 501 13.22 -12.90 -36.77
C THR A 501 14.30 -12.57 -37.80
N GLN A 502 15.06 -13.56 -38.25
CA GLN A 502 16.03 -13.40 -39.33
C GLN A 502 15.33 -13.45 -40.70
N VAL A 503 15.40 -12.35 -41.47
CA VAL A 503 14.85 -12.26 -42.84
C VAL A 503 15.93 -11.76 -43.79
N GLU A 504 16.32 -12.59 -44.76
CA GLU A 504 17.29 -12.26 -45.83
C GLU A 504 18.62 -11.66 -45.34
N GLY A 505 19.14 -12.13 -44.20
CA GLY A 505 20.39 -11.62 -43.58
C GLY A 505 20.21 -10.30 -42.79
N SER A 506 18.97 -9.84 -42.65
CA SER A 506 18.56 -8.74 -41.77
C SER A 506 17.95 -9.31 -40.50
N VAL A 507 18.20 -8.70 -39.35
CA VAL A 507 17.44 -8.97 -38.12
C VAL A 507 16.21 -8.08 -38.12
N VAL A 508 15.02 -8.67 -38.15
CA VAL A 508 13.75 -7.99 -37.92
C VAL A 508 13.37 -8.23 -36.45
N GLU A 509 13.36 -7.16 -35.66
CA GLU A 509 12.90 -7.24 -34.28
C GLU A 509 11.38 -7.46 -34.26
N SER A 510 10.95 -8.54 -33.61
CA SER A 510 9.55 -8.76 -33.23
C SER A 510 9.17 -7.71 -32.18
N SER A 511 8.23 -6.83 -32.52
CA SER A 511 7.69 -5.83 -31.58
C SER A 511 6.56 -6.45 -30.76
N VAL A 512 6.39 -6.01 -29.51
CA VAL A 512 5.22 -6.40 -28.71
C VAL A 512 4.04 -5.54 -29.13
N ARG A 513 2.87 -6.15 -29.33
CA ARG A 513 1.61 -5.41 -29.46
C ARG A 513 0.83 -5.43 -28.16
N GLY A 514 0.21 -4.30 -27.85
CA GLY A 514 -0.59 -4.14 -26.64
C GLY A 514 -1.21 -2.75 -26.56
N ALA A 515 -2.14 -2.56 -25.62
CA ALA A 515 -2.72 -1.26 -25.31
C ALA A 515 -1.72 -0.41 -24.49
N PHE A 516 -0.59 -0.05 -25.12
CA PHE A 516 0.51 0.72 -24.52
C PHE A 516 0.26 2.23 -24.54
N ILE A 517 0.73 2.89 -23.48
CA ILE A 517 0.67 4.35 -23.30
C ILE A 517 2.07 4.92 -23.55
N GLU A 518 2.19 5.69 -24.64
CA GLU A 518 3.44 6.35 -25.02
C GLU A 518 3.70 7.64 -24.26
N ALA A 519 2.64 8.40 -23.93
CA ALA A 519 2.72 9.68 -23.24
C ALA A 519 1.41 9.99 -22.52
N ILE A 520 1.50 10.69 -21.38
CA ILE A 520 0.34 11.12 -20.59
C ILE A 520 0.24 12.64 -20.69
N ASP A 521 -0.89 13.14 -21.19
CA ASP A 521 -1.15 14.58 -21.30
C ASP A 521 -1.62 15.13 -19.94
N VAL A 522 -0.70 15.80 -19.22
CA VAL A 522 -0.90 16.27 -17.83
C VAL A 522 -1.10 17.80 -17.78
N ASP A 523 -2.23 18.25 -17.21
CA ASP A 523 -2.39 19.65 -16.82
C ASP A 523 -1.69 19.90 -15.47
N HIS A 524 -0.39 20.19 -15.53
CA HIS A 524 0.44 20.49 -14.37
C HIS A 524 -0.09 21.67 -13.53
N GLY A 525 -0.70 22.67 -14.18
CA GLY A 525 -1.25 23.85 -13.52
C GLY A 525 -2.47 23.51 -12.68
N ARG A 526 -3.41 22.76 -13.26
CA ARG A 526 -4.62 22.28 -12.59
C ARG A 526 -4.31 21.28 -11.48
N LEU A 527 -3.50 20.26 -11.76
CA LEU A 527 -3.15 19.21 -10.80
C LEU A 527 -2.11 19.66 -9.74
N ARG A 528 -1.62 20.90 -9.83
CA ARG A 528 -0.60 21.50 -8.94
C ARG A 528 0.69 20.65 -8.86
N LEU A 529 1.08 20.08 -9.99
CA LEU A 529 2.29 19.25 -10.12
C LEU A 529 3.45 20.11 -10.64
N PRO A 530 4.66 20.00 -10.09
CA PRO A 530 5.82 20.68 -10.65
C PRO A 530 6.13 20.12 -12.05
N MET A 531 6.64 20.98 -12.93
CA MET A 531 7.22 20.55 -14.21
C MET A 531 8.65 20.07 -13.93
N LEU A 532 8.81 18.76 -13.79
CA LEU A 532 10.09 18.07 -13.71
C LEU A 532 10.37 17.35 -15.05
N PRO A 533 11.61 16.90 -15.31
CA PRO A 533 11.90 15.99 -16.42
C PRO A 533 10.98 14.76 -16.40
N GLU A 534 10.62 14.26 -17.58
CA GLU A 534 9.70 13.13 -17.82
C GLU A 534 10.01 11.92 -16.92
N ASP A 535 11.30 11.59 -16.74
CA ASP A 535 11.78 10.46 -15.94
C ASP A 535 11.72 10.63 -14.41
N GLN A 536 11.28 11.78 -13.90
CA GLN A 536 11.31 12.09 -12.44
C GLN A 536 9.97 11.98 -11.72
N LEU A 537 8.86 11.73 -12.42
CA LEU A 537 7.51 11.54 -11.84
C LEU A 537 6.90 10.24 -12.35
N GLN A 538 6.35 9.42 -11.45
CA GLN A 538 5.78 8.12 -11.85
C GLN A 538 4.60 8.25 -12.80
N PRO A 539 4.65 7.64 -13.99
CA PRO A 539 3.53 7.63 -14.94
C PRO A 539 2.23 7.08 -14.32
N GLN A 540 2.30 6.06 -13.44
CA GLN A 540 1.14 5.50 -12.72
C GLN A 540 0.41 6.56 -11.89
N GLN A 541 1.15 7.47 -11.24
CA GLN A 541 0.56 8.59 -10.52
C GLN A 541 -0.03 9.64 -11.48
N LEU A 542 0.69 9.99 -12.56
CA LEU A 542 0.26 11.03 -13.50
C LEU A 542 -1.05 10.67 -14.22
N ILE A 543 -1.19 9.43 -14.70
CA ILE A 543 -2.41 8.99 -15.40
C ILE A 543 -3.60 8.91 -14.44
N ALA A 544 -3.41 8.33 -13.25
CA ALA A 544 -4.48 8.20 -12.26
C ALA A 544 -4.99 9.56 -11.78
N LEU A 545 -4.09 10.51 -11.49
CA LEU A 545 -4.48 11.87 -11.11
C LEU A 545 -5.31 12.56 -12.22
N THR A 546 -4.89 12.38 -13.47
CA THR A 546 -5.55 12.99 -14.64
C THR A 546 -6.95 12.42 -14.85
N VAL A 547 -7.10 11.09 -14.83
CA VAL A 547 -8.38 10.40 -15.04
C VAL A 547 -9.35 10.65 -13.88
N ILE A 548 -8.88 10.59 -12.62
CA ILE A 548 -9.73 10.88 -11.46
C ILE A 548 -10.26 12.31 -11.48
N ASP A 549 -9.39 13.28 -11.77
CA ASP A 549 -9.78 14.69 -11.81
C ASP A 549 -10.72 15.01 -12.99
N LYS A 550 -10.60 14.31 -14.12
CA LYS A 550 -11.57 14.37 -15.22
C LYS A 550 -12.91 13.74 -14.86
N ALA A 551 -12.94 12.57 -14.21
CA ALA A 551 -14.18 11.94 -13.73
C ALA A 551 -14.94 12.83 -12.73
N LEU A 552 -14.20 13.53 -11.85
CA LEU A 552 -14.76 14.55 -10.94
C LEU A 552 -15.35 15.75 -11.68
N GLN A 553 -14.72 16.22 -12.76
CA GLN A 553 -15.28 17.27 -13.62
C GLN A 553 -16.53 16.81 -14.39
N ASP A 554 -16.50 15.61 -14.98
CA ASP A 554 -17.62 15.01 -15.70
C ASP A 554 -18.86 14.84 -14.83
N SER A 555 -18.68 14.58 -13.52
CA SER A 555 -19.78 14.47 -12.57
C SER A 555 -20.70 15.70 -12.50
N GLY A 556 -20.19 16.89 -12.84
CA GLY A 556 -20.88 18.17 -12.68
C GLY A 556 -21.17 18.57 -11.22
N VAL A 557 -20.80 17.73 -10.24
CA VAL A 557 -21.09 17.95 -8.81
C VAL A 557 -20.24 19.09 -8.27
N LYS A 558 -20.91 20.09 -7.67
CA LYS A 558 -20.24 21.18 -6.96
C LYS A 558 -19.98 20.75 -5.52
N PHE A 559 -18.82 20.17 -5.28
CA PHE A 559 -18.36 19.84 -3.93
C PHE A 559 -18.01 21.11 -3.14
N GLU A 560 -18.47 21.20 -1.91
CA GLU A 560 -18.11 22.27 -0.98
C GLU A 560 -16.73 22.03 -0.36
N LYS A 561 -16.10 23.11 0.14
CA LYS A 561 -14.84 23.00 0.88
C LYS A 561 -15.05 22.12 2.13
N GLY A 562 -14.31 21.03 2.24
CA GLY A 562 -14.41 20.09 3.36
C GLY A 562 -15.40 18.95 3.13
N ALA A 563 -15.92 18.76 1.90
CA ALA A 563 -16.89 17.72 1.59
C ALA A 563 -16.40 16.31 1.96
N LYS A 564 -17.30 15.50 2.54
CA LYS A 564 -17.01 14.12 2.95
C LYS A 564 -17.04 13.17 1.75
N VAL A 565 -16.00 13.24 0.95
CA VAL A 565 -15.80 12.38 -0.23
C VAL A 565 -14.63 11.45 0.03
N ALA A 566 -14.83 10.13 -0.11
CA ALA A 566 -13.73 9.18 -0.08
C ALA A 566 -13.00 9.15 -1.43
N VAL A 567 -11.70 8.86 -1.43
CA VAL A 567 -10.92 8.62 -2.65
C VAL A 567 -10.21 7.27 -2.53
N LEU A 568 -10.69 6.28 -3.27
CA LEU A 568 -10.25 4.89 -3.17
C LEU A 568 -9.64 4.46 -4.51
N VAL A 569 -8.35 4.12 -4.50
CA VAL A 569 -7.60 3.79 -5.73
C VAL A 569 -7.12 2.34 -5.69
N GLY A 570 -7.67 1.51 -6.57
CA GLY A 570 -7.18 0.17 -6.86
C GLY A 570 -5.85 0.25 -7.62
N LEU A 571 -4.76 -0.25 -7.04
CA LEU A 571 -3.44 -0.33 -7.69
C LEU A 571 -2.58 -1.46 -7.10
N GLY A 572 -1.59 -1.90 -7.88
CA GLY A 572 -0.48 -2.73 -7.44
C GLY A 572 0.84 -1.94 -7.37
N THR A 573 1.90 -2.58 -6.88
CA THR A 573 3.27 -2.04 -6.99
C THR A 573 3.63 -1.85 -8.46
N ASP A 574 3.97 -0.62 -8.87
CA ASP A 574 4.54 -0.38 -10.19
C ASP A 574 5.91 -1.08 -10.29
N MET A 575 6.04 -1.99 -11.27
CA MET A 575 7.23 -2.82 -11.43
C MET A 575 8.46 -2.02 -11.89
N GLU A 576 8.30 -0.80 -12.41
CA GLU A 576 9.42 0.08 -12.75
C GLU A 576 10.15 0.60 -11.50
N LEU A 577 9.51 0.58 -10.31
CA LEU A 577 10.16 0.96 -9.05
C LEU A 577 11.40 0.08 -8.74
N TYR A 578 11.43 -1.16 -9.22
CA TYR A 578 12.57 -2.06 -9.09
C TYR A 578 13.83 -1.57 -9.84
N ARG A 579 13.70 -0.64 -10.80
CA ARG A 579 14.83 0.04 -11.45
C ARG A 579 15.63 0.91 -10.47
N HIS A 580 15.05 1.30 -9.33
CA HIS A 580 15.74 2.11 -8.33
C HIS A 580 17.04 1.44 -7.84
N ARG A 581 16.94 0.19 -7.35
CA ARG A 581 18.13 -0.52 -6.82
C ARG A 581 19.13 -0.86 -7.94
N ALA A 582 18.64 -1.16 -9.15
CA ALA A 582 19.49 -1.36 -10.33
C ALA A 582 20.35 -0.13 -10.64
N ARG A 583 19.73 1.06 -10.63
CA ARG A 583 20.41 2.35 -10.81
C ARG A 583 21.48 2.58 -9.73
N VAL A 584 21.14 2.32 -8.47
CA VAL A 584 22.09 2.48 -7.35
C VAL A 584 23.29 1.53 -7.50
N ALA A 585 23.04 0.26 -7.84
CA ALA A 585 24.09 -0.75 -8.06
C ALA A 585 24.99 -0.40 -9.25
N LEU A 586 24.44 0.16 -10.32
CA LEU A 586 25.21 0.67 -11.46
C LEU A 586 26.10 1.86 -11.07
N ARG A 587 25.57 2.79 -10.28
CA ARG A 587 26.36 3.92 -9.74
C ARG A 587 27.49 3.47 -8.82
N GLU A 588 27.26 2.47 -7.96
CA GLU A 588 28.31 1.83 -7.15
C GLU A 588 29.46 1.32 -8.03
N ARG A 589 29.14 0.60 -9.11
CA ARG A 589 30.14 0.02 -10.05
C ARG A 589 30.94 1.11 -10.78
N LEU A 590 30.25 2.10 -11.35
CA LEU A 590 30.89 3.21 -12.07
C LEU A 590 31.73 4.11 -11.16
N GLY A 591 31.31 4.29 -9.90
CA GLY A 591 32.05 5.06 -8.90
C GLY A 591 33.34 4.38 -8.39
N LEU A 592 33.51 3.07 -8.62
CA LEU A 592 34.74 2.33 -8.31
C LEU A 592 35.81 2.45 -9.40
N LEU A 593 35.46 2.97 -10.58
CA LEU A 593 36.41 3.20 -11.68
C LEU A 593 37.12 4.56 -11.50
N PRO A 594 38.41 4.69 -11.86
CA PRO A 594 39.08 5.98 -11.86
C PRO A 594 38.37 6.94 -12.83
N GLN A 595 37.90 8.07 -12.31
CA GLN A 595 36.99 8.97 -13.03
C GLN A 595 37.64 9.64 -14.25
N ASP A 596 38.97 9.76 -14.24
CA ASP A 596 39.83 10.19 -15.34
C ASP A 596 40.03 9.14 -16.45
N THR A 597 39.56 7.90 -16.24
CA THR A 597 39.67 6.78 -17.18
C THR A 597 38.34 6.27 -17.74
N LEU A 598 37.21 6.90 -17.36
CA LEU A 598 35.89 6.53 -17.89
C LEU A 598 35.81 6.80 -19.40
N THR A 599 35.15 5.90 -20.13
CA THR A 599 34.75 6.20 -21.52
C THR A 599 33.70 7.30 -21.56
N ALA A 600 33.47 7.89 -22.74
CA ALA A 600 32.41 8.87 -22.92
C ALA A 600 31.03 8.26 -22.57
N GLU A 601 30.76 7.01 -22.97
CA GLU A 601 29.51 6.31 -22.60
C GLU A 601 29.40 6.10 -21.09
N GLN A 602 30.47 5.65 -20.43
CA GLN A 602 30.49 5.45 -18.98
C GLN A 602 30.29 6.77 -18.21
N SER A 603 30.85 7.87 -18.70
CA SER A 603 30.67 9.20 -18.14
C SER A 603 29.23 9.70 -18.29
N THR A 604 28.63 9.50 -19.48
CA THR A 604 27.21 9.81 -19.74
C THR A 604 26.28 8.97 -18.86
N LEU A 605 26.55 7.67 -18.74
CA LEU A 605 25.79 6.75 -17.91
C LEU A 605 25.88 7.12 -16.42
N LEU A 606 27.09 7.46 -15.93
CA LEU A 606 27.30 7.91 -14.55
C LEU A 606 26.57 9.22 -14.24
N ALA A 607 26.58 10.18 -15.18
CA ALA A 607 25.83 11.43 -15.05
C ALA A 607 24.32 11.15 -14.97
N TYR A 608 23.78 10.35 -15.90
CA TYR A 608 22.36 9.98 -15.93
C TYR A 608 21.90 9.29 -14.64
N VAL A 609 22.65 8.31 -14.12
CA VAL A 609 22.25 7.62 -12.87
C VAL A 609 22.39 8.46 -11.61
N SER A 610 23.06 9.62 -11.68
CA SER A 610 23.31 10.49 -10.53
C SER A 610 22.29 11.63 -10.35
N ASP A 611 21.51 11.99 -11.39
CA ASP A 611 20.64 13.18 -11.44
C ASP A 611 19.13 12.86 -11.53
N VAL A 612 18.61 12.02 -10.63
CA VAL A 612 17.31 11.34 -10.87
C VAL A 612 16.36 11.18 -9.68
N SER A 613 16.61 11.78 -8.51
CA SER A 613 15.62 11.73 -7.43
C SER A 613 15.57 12.98 -6.56
N THR A 614 14.40 13.62 -6.55
CA THR A 614 14.03 14.68 -5.61
C THR A 614 13.06 14.14 -4.56
N ALA A 615 12.77 14.91 -3.51
CA ALA A 615 11.67 14.62 -2.59
C ALA A 615 10.33 14.45 -3.35
N THR A 616 10.07 15.27 -4.37
CA THR A 616 8.88 15.15 -5.21
C THR A 616 8.83 13.80 -5.92
N SER A 617 9.94 13.39 -6.54
CA SER A 617 10.07 12.11 -7.24
C SER A 617 9.71 10.94 -6.31
N TYR A 618 10.30 10.90 -5.11
CA TYR A 618 9.96 9.88 -4.13
C TYR A 618 8.49 9.92 -3.68
N THR A 619 7.86 11.09 -3.53
CA THR A 619 6.40 11.14 -3.26
C THR A 619 5.53 10.67 -4.43
N SER A 620 6.07 10.59 -5.65
CA SER A 620 5.35 10.00 -6.78
C SER A 620 5.36 8.46 -6.76
N ASN A 621 6.33 7.86 -6.06
CA ASN A 621 6.47 6.41 -5.88
C ASN A 621 5.58 5.81 -4.78
N ILE A 622 4.77 6.61 -4.07
CA ILE A 622 3.95 6.16 -2.94
C ILE A 622 2.50 6.07 -3.40
N GLY A 623 1.94 4.85 -3.44
CA GLY A 623 0.60 4.56 -3.96
C GLY A 623 -0.51 5.39 -3.30
N ASN A 624 -0.52 5.48 -1.97
CA ASN A 624 -1.52 6.27 -1.23
C ASN A 624 -1.50 7.77 -1.60
N ILE A 625 -0.37 8.30 -2.10
CA ILE A 625 -0.25 9.72 -2.44
C ILE A 625 -1.12 10.09 -3.67
N ILE A 626 -1.48 9.13 -4.53
CA ILE A 626 -2.45 9.36 -5.62
C ILE A 626 -3.80 9.83 -5.04
N ALA A 627 -4.37 9.05 -4.12
CA ALA A 627 -5.66 9.34 -3.51
C ALA A 627 -5.66 10.66 -2.74
N THR A 628 -4.62 10.90 -1.94
CA THR A 628 -4.50 12.09 -1.09
C THR A 628 -4.20 13.37 -1.87
N ARG A 629 -3.51 13.31 -3.02
CA ARG A 629 -3.37 14.46 -3.93
C ARG A 629 -4.72 14.89 -4.50
N ILE A 630 -5.60 13.97 -4.87
CA ILE A 630 -6.97 14.29 -5.29
C ILE A 630 -7.76 14.90 -4.12
N ALA A 631 -7.70 14.31 -2.93
CA ALA A 631 -8.35 14.87 -1.75
C ALA A 631 -7.85 16.29 -1.43
N SER A 632 -6.56 16.57 -1.58
CA SER A 632 -5.96 17.91 -1.41
C SER A 632 -6.31 18.90 -2.54
N LEU A 633 -6.45 18.41 -3.78
CA LEU A 633 -6.86 19.23 -4.93
C LEU A 633 -8.30 19.72 -4.79
N TRP A 634 -9.21 18.82 -4.43
CA TRP A 634 -10.67 19.06 -4.34
C TRP A 634 -11.17 19.42 -2.92
N ASN A 635 -10.28 19.42 -1.93
CA ASN A 635 -10.56 19.66 -0.51
C ASN A 635 -11.58 18.69 0.12
N PHE A 636 -11.37 17.40 -0.12
CA PHE A 636 -12.15 16.31 0.47
C PHE A 636 -11.59 15.86 1.81
N THR A 637 -12.49 15.62 2.77
CA THR A 637 -12.14 15.19 4.15
C THR A 637 -12.43 13.72 4.42
N GLY A 638 -13.08 13.01 3.49
CA GLY A 638 -13.28 11.57 3.58
C GLY A 638 -11.96 10.79 3.47
N PRO A 639 -11.97 9.49 3.79
CA PRO A 639 -10.77 8.66 3.74
C PRO A 639 -10.20 8.57 2.33
N ALA A 640 -8.88 8.74 2.21
CA ALA A 640 -8.16 8.74 0.93
C ALA A 640 -6.96 7.78 0.99
N PHE A 641 -7.04 6.65 0.29
CA PHE A 641 -6.06 5.56 0.37
C PHE A 641 -6.12 4.63 -0.86
N SER A 642 -5.12 3.76 -1.03
CA SER A 642 -5.10 2.73 -2.08
C SER A 642 -5.43 1.35 -1.55
N VAL A 643 -5.99 0.50 -2.41
CA VAL A 643 -6.50 -0.85 -2.12
C VAL A 643 -5.93 -1.83 -3.14
N THR A 644 -5.65 -3.07 -2.72
CA THR A 644 -5.10 -4.12 -3.59
C THR A 644 -5.75 -5.47 -3.28
N GLN A 645 -6.29 -6.15 -4.31
CA GLN A 645 -6.70 -7.56 -4.32
C GLN A 645 -6.50 -8.13 -5.74
N GLY A 646 -5.29 -8.00 -6.31
CA GLY A 646 -5.03 -8.32 -7.72
C GLY A 646 -6.00 -7.62 -8.68
N CYS A 647 -6.57 -8.34 -9.65
CA CYS A 647 -7.58 -7.82 -10.58
C CYS A 647 -8.83 -7.27 -9.88
N ASN A 648 -9.18 -7.78 -8.69
CA ASN A 648 -10.37 -7.38 -7.95
C ASN A 648 -10.22 -6.06 -7.15
N SER A 649 -9.09 -5.36 -7.28
CA SER A 649 -8.78 -4.14 -6.51
C SER A 649 -9.85 -3.05 -6.64
N VAL A 650 -10.41 -2.85 -7.85
CA VAL A 650 -11.47 -1.86 -8.09
C VAL A 650 -12.80 -2.29 -7.46
N PHE A 651 -13.14 -3.58 -7.52
CA PHE A 651 -14.32 -4.12 -6.85
C PHE A 651 -14.21 -4.01 -5.31
N ARG A 652 -13.03 -4.20 -4.72
CA ARG A 652 -12.81 -3.95 -3.28
C ARG A 652 -12.96 -2.47 -2.92
N ALA A 653 -12.39 -1.57 -3.72
CA ALA A 653 -12.57 -0.13 -3.53
C ALA A 653 -14.05 0.28 -3.61
N LEU A 654 -14.81 -0.29 -4.55
CA LEU A 654 -16.26 -0.10 -4.67
C LEU A 654 -17.02 -0.66 -3.45
N ASP A 655 -16.64 -1.83 -2.92
CA ASP A 655 -17.30 -2.42 -1.75
C ASP A 655 -17.09 -1.57 -0.48
N ILE A 656 -15.87 -1.06 -0.29
CA ILE A 656 -15.56 -0.12 0.79
C ILE A 656 -16.38 1.17 0.63
N ALA A 657 -16.42 1.75 -0.58
CA ALA A 657 -17.23 2.94 -0.84
C ALA A 657 -18.72 2.69 -0.53
N LYS A 658 -19.26 1.52 -0.90
CA LYS A 658 -20.62 1.09 -0.55
C LYS A 658 -20.84 1.08 0.96
N MET A 659 -19.97 0.42 1.73
CA MET A 659 -20.08 0.40 3.20
C MET A 659 -20.04 1.81 3.82
N LEU A 660 -19.15 2.68 3.35
CA LEU A 660 -19.01 4.05 3.85
C LEU A 660 -20.20 4.95 3.47
N LEU A 661 -20.77 4.77 2.27
CA LEU A 661 -21.99 5.47 1.83
C LEU A 661 -23.24 4.99 2.60
N GLU A 662 -23.42 3.68 2.77
CA GLU A 662 -24.57 3.08 3.46
C GLU A 662 -24.59 3.36 4.98
N SER A 663 -23.41 3.55 5.58
CA SER A 663 -23.25 3.98 6.98
C SER A 663 -23.33 5.50 7.19
N GLY A 664 -23.41 6.30 6.11
CA GLY A 664 -23.47 7.76 6.18
C GLY A 664 -22.15 8.42 6.62
N GLU A 665 -21.01 7.74 6.46
CA GLU A 665 -19.70 8.30 6.81
C GLU A 665 -19.18 9.27 5.74
N ILE A 666 -19.61 9.09 4.50
CA ILE A 666 -19.32 9.92 3.33
C ILE A 666 -20.60 10.18 2.52
N ASP A 667 -20.57 11.20 1.67
CA ASP A 667 -21.70 11.61 0.82
C ASP A 667 -21.49 11.29 -0.67
N ALA A 668 -20.23 11.13 -1.06
CA ALA A 668 -19.82 10.59 -2.36
C ALA A 668 -18.52 9.80 -2.19
N ALA A 669 -18.16 9.01 -3.20
CA ALA A 669 -16.83 8.42 -3.32
C ALA A 669 -16.30 8.56 -4.74
N VAL A 670 -14.98 8.67 -4.84
CA VAL A 670 -14.23 8.35 -6.06
C VAL A 670 -13.72 6.92 -5.91
N VAL A 671 -13.99 6.09 -6.90
CA VAL A 671 -13.42 4.74 -7.04
C VAL A 671 -12.64 4.72 -8.35
N ALA A 672 -11.35 4.39 -8.29
CA ALA A 672 -10.48 4.37 -9.46
C ALA A 672 -9.64 3.10 -9.52
N GLY A 673 -9.14 2.77 -10.70
CA GLY A 673 -8.14 1.72 -10.94
C GLY A 673 -7.02 2.25 -11.82
N VAL A 674 -5.78 1.82 -11.56
CA VAL A 674 -4.62 2.11 -12.43
C VAL A 674 -3.64 0.92 -12.45
N ASP A 675 -3.23 0.50 -13.63
CA ASP A 675 -2.13 -0.44 -13.84
C ASP A 675 -1.32 -0.06 -15.09
N LEU A 676 0.01 -0.12 -14.97
CA LEU A 676 0.97 0.05 -16.06
C LEU A 676 1.72 -1.26 -16.35
N GLY A 677 0.94 -2.34 -16.39
CA GLY A 677 1.39 -3.72 -16.56
C GLY A 677 2.07 -4.02 -17.91
N GLY A 678 2.19 -3.04 -18.81
CA GLY A 678 2.97 -3.12 -20.04
C GLY A 678 4.48 -2.92 -19.85
N SER A 679 4.99 -2.76 -18.62
CA SER A 679 6.43 -2.67 -18.38
C SER A 679 7.16 -4.01 -18.62
N ALA A 680 8.43 -3.92 -19.03
CA ALA A 680 9.30 -5.07 -19.25
C ALA A 680 9.35 -5.99 -18.01
N GLU A 681 9.46 -5.37 -16.84
CA GLU A 681 9.51 -6.02 -15.54
C GLU A 681 8.21 -6.75 -15.20
N ALA A 682 7.04 -6.18 -15.54
CA ALA A 682 5.74 -6.79 -15.32
C ALA A 682 5.51 -8.00 -16.23
N LEU A 683 5.85 -7.92 -17.52
CA LEU A 683 5.75 -9.08 -18.41
C LEU A 683 6.72 -10.20 -18.01
N PHE A 684 7.93 -9.85 -17.59
CA PHE A 684 8.90 -10.82 -17.07
C PHE A 684 8.40 -11.51 -15.80
N ALA A 685 7.78 -10.77 -14.87
CA ALA A 685 7.12 -11.34 -13.69
C ALA A 685 6.01 -12.33 -14.06
N ARG A 686 5.12 -11.96 -15.01
CA ARG A 686 4.01 -12.80 -15.49
C ARG A 686 4.50 -14.07 -16.20
N ARG A 687 5.61 -14.00 -16.96
CA ARG A 687 6.31 -15.18 -17.52
C ARG A 687 6.76 -16.13 -16.42
N LEU A 688 7.51 -15.64 -15.43
CA LEU A 688 8.02 -16.48 -14.34
C LEU A 688 6.88 -17.08 -13.49
N HIS A 689 5.77 -16.37 -13.36
CA HIS A 689 4.53 -16.84 -12.73
C HIS A 689 3.74 -17.86 -13.59
N LYS A 690 4.26 -18.29 -14.75
CA LYS A 690 3.62 -19.27 -15.65
C LYS A 690 2.26 -18.83 -16.22
N MET A 691 1.96 -17.54 -16.20
CA MET A 691 0.78 -16.97 -16.87
C MET A 691 0.85 -17.16 -18.40
N PHE A 692 2.05 -17.37 -18.95
CA PHE A 692 2.33 -17.72 -20.35
C PHE A 692 2.84 -19.18 -20.51
N ALA A 693 2.39 -20.13 -19.68
CA ALA A 693 2.91 -21.51 -19.72
C ALA A 693 2.30 -22.43 -20.78
N GLU A 694 1.27 -21.97 -21.50
CA GLU A 694 0.75 -22.62 -22.71
C GLU A 694 1.83 -22.68 -23.81
N PRO A 695 2.04 -23.83 -24.49
CA PRO A 695 2.99 -23.92 -25.59
C PRO A 695 2.75 -22.86 -26.67
N GLY A 696 3.81 -22.12 -27.04
CA GLY A 696 3.74 -21.05 -28.04
C GLY A 696 3.14 -19.72 -27.56
N ALA A 697 2.80 -19.54 -26.27
CA ALA A 697 2.28 -18.27 -25.76
C ALA A 697 3.27 -17.09 -25.89
N ALA A 698 4.58 -17.35 -25.87
CA ALA A 698 5.59 -16.29 -26.03
C ALA A 698 5.90 -15.94 -27.50
N GLU A 699 5.68 -16.87 -28.43
CA GLU A 699 5.78 -16.62 -29.88
C GLU A 699 4.67 -15.66 -30.37
N ARG A 700 3.64 -15.46 -29.53
CA ARG A 700 2.42 -14.70 -29.78
C ARG A 700 2.42 -13.24 -29.28
N LEU A 701 3.38 -12.83 -28.45
CA LEU A 701 3.47 -11.44 -27.93
C LEU A 701 3.55 -10.33 -29.01
N GLY A 702 3.84 -10.67 -30.26
CA GLY A 702 3.86 -9.73 -31.40
C GLY A 702 2.72 -9.91 -32.41
N ALA A 703 1.68 -10.71 -32.09
CA ALA A 703 0.51 -10.88 -32.94
C ALA A 703 -0.50 -9.73 -32.78
N THR A 704 -1.56 -9.74 -33.59
CA THR A 704 -2.76 -8.95 -33.28
C THR A 704 -3.54 -9.74 -32.24
N PRO A 705 -3.99 -9.14 -31.12
CA PRO A 705 -4.88 -9.85 -30.22
C PRO A 705 -6.18 -10.18 -30.96
N ASP A 706 -6.45 -11.47 -31.11
CA ASP A 706 -7.75 -11.98 -31.56
C ASP A 706 -8.85 -11.60 -30.53
N ALA A 707 -10.11 -11.56 -30.96
CA ALA A 707 -11.18 -11.15 -30.07
C ALA A 707 -11.38 -12.17 -28.94
N CYS A 708 -11.61 -11.70 -27.70
CA CYS A 708 -11.96 -12.57 -26.58
C CYS A 708 -13.13 -13.50 -26.97
N PHE A 709 -13.05 -14.77 -26.54
CA PHE A 709 -14.00 -15.85 -26.88
C PHE A 709 -13.96 -16.41 -28.30
N GLU A 710 -13.03 -16.00 -29.17
CA GLU A 710 -12.73 -16.75 -30.40
C GLU A 710 -11.93 -18.03 -30.09
N GLU A 711 -12.06 -19.10 -30.90
CA GLU A 711 -11.30 -20.35 -30.71
C GLU A 711 -9.78 -20.14 -30.89
N THR A 712 -9.38 -19.06 -31.56
CA THR A 712 -7.99 -18.61 -31.73
C THR A 712 -7.56 -17.54 -30.73
N ALA A 713 -8.47 -17.06 -29.86
CA ALA A 713 -8.23 -15.97 -28.92
C ALA A 713 -6.92 -16.13 -28.13
N GLU A 714 -6.14 -15.07 -28.06
CA GLU A 714 -4.85 -15.11 -27.37
C GLU A 714 -5.05 -15.04 -25.85
N PRO A 715 -4.34 -15.88 -25.06
CA PRO A 715 -4.69 -16.06 -23.66
C PRO A 715 -4.30 -14.90 -22.73
N TYR A 716 -3.75 -13.81 -23.26
CA TYR A 716 -3.56 -12.55 -22.55
C TYR A 716 -3.13 -11.42 -23.51
N CYS A 717 -3.93 -10.37 -23.67
CA CYS A 717 -3.50 -9.14 -24.34
C CYS A 717 -2.77 -8.21 -23.36
N VAL A 718 -1.58 -7.71 -23.73
CA VAL A 718 -0.89 -6.68 -22.94
C VAL A 718 -1.69 -5.39 -22.94
N GLY A 719 -1.94 -4.81 -21.76
CA GLY A 719 -2.65 -3.54 -21.64
C GLY A 719 -2.23 -2.75 -20.41
N GLU A 720 -2.40 -1.42 -20.51
CA GLU A 720 -2.15 -0.47 -19.44
C GLU A 720 -3.09 0.74 -19.52
N GLY A 721 -3.38 1.34 -18.36
CA GLY A 721 -4.24 2.50 -18.28
C GLY A 721 -4.83 2.77 -16.89
N ALA A 722 -5.81 3.67 -16.86
CA ALA A 722 -6.57 4.01 -15.68
C ALA A 722 -8.03 4.33 -16.00
N GLY A 723 -8.92 4.02 -15.06
CA GLY A 723 -10.35 4.35 -15.11
C GLY A 723 -10.81 4.88 -13.75
N ALA A 724 -11.80 5.78 -13.73
CA ALA A 724 -12.37 6.30 -12.50
C ALA A 724 -13.88 6.55 -12.59
N PHE A 725 -14.57 6.31 -11.47
CA PHE A 725 -15.99 6.58 -11.26
C PHE A 725 -16.17 7.51 -10.07
N VAL A 726 -17.13 8.43 -10.18
CA VAL A 726 -17.69 9.20 -9.06
C VAL A 726 -19.05 8.60 -8.74
N ILE A 727 -19.24 8.17 -7.50
CA ILE A 727 -20.46 7.48 -7.05
C ILE A 727 -21.10 8.18 -5.86
N LYS A 728 -22.44 8.18 -5.84
CA LYS A 728 -23.30 8.69 -4.75
C LYS A 728 -24.35 7.65 -4.38
N ARG A 729 -25.00 7.81 -3.22
CA ARG A 729 -26.27 7.10 -2.94
C ARG A 729 -27.31 7.55 -3.97
N ALA A 730 -28.03 6.63 -4.61
CA ALA A 730 -28.99 6.98 -5.67
C ALA A 730 -30.11 7.93 -5.19
N GLY A 731 -30.53 7.80 -3.91
CA GLY A 731 -31.50 8.70 -3.29
C GLY A 731 -31.02 10.13 -3.02
N ASP A 732 -29.71 10.39 -3.12
CA ASP A 732 -29.10 11.69 -2.87
C ASP A 732 -28.81 12.47 -4.17
N CYS A 733 -29.14 11.87 -5.32
CA CYS A 733 -29.03 12.50 -6.64
C CYS A 733 -30.30 13.29 -6.95
N THR A 734 -30.17 14.54 -7.38
CA THR A 734 -31.31 15.38 -7.75
C THR A 734 -31.59 15.27 -9.24
N ALA A 735 -32.82 14.90 -9.61
CA ALA A 735 -33.25 14.85 -11.01
C ALA A 735 -32.94 16.17 -11.74
N GLY A 736 -32.16 16.07 -12.82
CA GLY A 736 -31.76 17.21 -13.65
C GLY A 736 -30.60 18.08 -13.12
N LYS A 737 -29.94 17.70 -12.01
CA LYS A 737 -28.69 18.33 -11.57
C LYS A 737 -27.47 17.45 -11.84
N GLU A 738 -27.52 16.20 -11.41
CA GLU A 738 -26.47 15.20 -11.71
C GLU A 738 -26.83 14.38 -12.94
N ARG A 739 -25.83 14.10 -13.80
CA ARG A 739 -25.91 13.00 -14.78
C ARG A 739 -25.90 11.69 -13.98
N ILE A 740 -26.64 10.68 -14.44
CA ILE A 740 -26.52 9.31 -13.93
C ILE A 740 -26.26 8.42 -15.14
N TYR A 741 -25.10 7.78 -15.17
CA TYR A 741 -24.73 6.83 -16.23
C TYR A 741 -25.44 5.50 -16.02
N ALA A 742 -25.31 4.95 -14.82
CA ALA A 742 -25.92 3.70 -14.39
C ALA A 742 -26.09 3.68 -12.86
N SER A 743 -26.82 2.69 -12.37
CA SER A 743 -26.94 2.40 -10.94
C SER A 743 -26.38 1.02 -10.62
N ILE A 744 -25.52 0.94 -9.61
CA ILE A 744 -24.97 -0.30 -9.06
C ILE A 744 -25.93 -0.78 -7.97
N SER A 745 -26.77 -1.77 -8.31
CA SER A 745 -27.79 -2.31 -7.40
C SER A 745 -27.21 -3.27 -6.36
N ALA A 746 -26.19 -4.05 -6.73
CA ALA A 746 -25.58 -5.07 -5.91
C ALA A 746 -24.07 -5.17 -6.16
N LEU A 747 -23.35 -5.76 -5.20
CA LEU A 747 -21.96 -6.17 -5.32
C LEU A 747 -21.75 -7.34 -4.36
N ALA A 748 -21.43 -8.51 -4.89
CA ALA A 748 -21.31 -9.74 -4.14
C ALA A 748 -20.07 -10.54 -4.56
N GLU A 749 -19.58 -11.35 -3.63
CA GLU A 749 -18.50 -12.32 -3.84
C GLU A 749 -19.03 -13.68 -3.33
N GLY A 750 -18.67 -14.76 -4.03
CA GLY A 750 -19.11 -16.11 -3.74
C GLY A 750 -17.96 -17.10 -3.89
N ALA A 751 -18.26 -18.39 -3.76
CA ALA A 751 -17.25 -19.46 -3.93
C ALA A 751 -16.85 -19.73 -5.40
N GLY A 752 -17.42 -18.98 -6.35
CA GLY A 752 -17.26 -19.10 -7.80
C GLY A 752 -18.23 -18.14 -8.51
N VAL A 753 -18.25 -18.18 -9.84
CA VAL A 753 -19.05 -17.27 -10.69
C VAL A 753 -20.55 -17.39 -10.39
N GLU A 754 -21.11 -18.60 -10.46
CA GLU A 754 -22.54 -18.89 -10.21
C GLU A 754 -22.99 -18.35 -8.83
N ALA A 755 -22.25 -18.69 -7.76
CA ALA A 755 -22.58 -18.25 -6.41
C ALA A 755 -22.50 -16.71 -6.26
N SER A 756 -21.55 -16.06 -6.93
CA SER A 756 -21.41 -14.60 -6.93
C SER A 756 -22.59 -13.95 -7.65
N ALA A 757 -22.99 -14.48 -8.81
CA ALA A 757 -24.15 -14.03 -9.57
C ALA A 757 -25.46 -14.22 -8.79
N GLN A 758 -25.69 -15.40 -8.20
CA GLN A 758 -26.86 -15.67 -7.36
C GLN A 758 -26.96 -14.70 -6.16
N HIS A 759 -25.85 -14.44 -5.46
CA HIS A 759 -25.80 -13.46 -4.38
C HIS A 759 -26.08 -12.03 -4.87
N ALA A 760 -25.52 -11.63 -6.02
CA ALA A 760 -25.74 -10.30 -6.59
C ALA A 760 -27.20 -10.09 -7.05
N LEU A 761 -27.80 -11.08 -7.74
CA LEU A 761 -29.19 -11.08 -8.15
C LEU A 761 -30.14 -11.01 -6.93
N ALA A 762 -29.87 -11.79 -5.89
CA ALA A 762 -30.63 -11.77 -4.65
C ALA A 762 -30.53 -10.42 -3.91
N GLN A 763 -29.35 -9.81 -3.87
CA GLN A 763 -29.14 -8.47 -3.29
C GLN A 763 -29.82 -7.37 -4.12
N ALA A 764 -29.82 -7.48 -5.44
CA ALA A 764 -30.48 -6.54 -6.35
C ALA A 764 -32.02 -6.72 -6.40
N GLY A 765 -32.54 -7.88 -5.97
CA GLY A 765 -33.96 -8.20 -5.99
C GLY A 765 -34.52 -8.48 -7.39
N ILE A 766 -33.70 -9.04 -8.29
CA ILE A 766 -34.05 -9.35 -9.69
C ILE A 766 -33.75 -10.82 -10.04
N SER A 767 -34.39 -11.36 -11.07
CA SER A 767 -34.06 -12.68 -11.64
C SER A 767 -33.02 -12.59 -12.76
N ALA A 768 -32.28 -13.68 -13.01
CA ALA A 768 -31.30 -13.77 -14.10
C ALA A 768 -31.89 -13.39 -15.48
N SER A 769 -33.15 -13.74 -15.73
CA SER A 769 -33.89 -13.36 -16.95
C SER A 769 -34.12 -11.85 -17.15
N GLN A 770 -33.80 -11.01 -16.17
CA GLN A 770 -33.81 -9.55 -16.29
C GLN A 770 -32.42 -8.98 -16.68
N VAL A 771 -31.39 -9.81 -16.72
CA VAL A 771 -30.04 -9.44 -17.17
C VAL A 771 -29.99 -9.57 -18.69
N GLY A 772 -29.96 -8.43 -19.39
CA GLY A 772 -29.91 -8.40 -20.86
C GLY A 772 -28.49 -8.44 -21.46
N TYR A 773 -27.46 -8.31 -20.62
CA TYR A 773 -26.05 -8.27 -21.00
C TYR A 773 -25.19 -8.68 -19.80
N VAL A 774 -24.10 -9.39 -20.05
CA VAL A 774 -23.12 -9.81 -19.04
C VAL A 774 -21.73 -9.40 -19.52
N GLU A 775 -21.04 -8.59 -18.71
CA GLU A 775 -19.60 -8.34 -18.84
C GLU A 775 -18.88 -9.45 -18.06
N LEU A 776 -18.06 -10.24 -18.75
CA LEU A 776 -17.21 -11.28 -18.16
C LEU A 776 -15.79 -10.74 -17.95
N SER A 777 -14.96 -11.36 -17.12
CA SER A 777 -13.56 -10.94 -16.95
C SER A 777 -12.72 -11.23 -18.19
N ALA A 778 -13.02 -12.31 -18.92
CA ALA A 778 -12.42 -12.65 -20.21
C ALA A 778 -10.88 -12.56 -20.19
N ASP A 779 -10.23 -13.14 -19.19
CA ASP A 779 -8.79 -12.93 -18.95
C ASP A 779 -7.88 -13.62 -19.99
N GLY A 780 -8.49 -14.45 -20.84
CA GLY A 780 -7.88 -15.19 -21.94
C GLY A 780 -7.41 -16.59 -21.52
N SER A 781 -7.33 -16.88 -20.22
CA SER A 781 -7.08 -18.24 -19.77
C SER A 781 -8.28 -19.10 -20.11
N ALA A 782 -8.14 -20.03 -21.06
CA ALA A 782 -9.22 -20.92 -21.48
C ALA A 782 -9.91 -21.63 -20.29
N ALA A 783 -9.19 -21.91 -19.20
CA ALA A 783 -9.75 -22.50 -17.99
C ALA A 783 -10.60 -21.53 -17.14
N VAL A 784 -10.34 -20.23 -17.21
CA VAL A 784 -11.12 -19.16 -16.57
C VAL A 784 -12.32 -18.82 -17.44
N ASP A 785 -12.09 -18.57 -18.73
CA ASP A 785 -13.15 -18.23 -19.69
C ASP A 785 -14.20 -19.35 -19.78
N ASP A 786 -13.80 -20.63 -19.79
CA ASP A 786 -14.72 -21.78 -19.69
C ASP A 786 -15.54 -21.77 -18.38
N ASP A 787 -14.96 -21.33 -17.26
CA ASP A 787 -15.66 -21.30 -15.98
C ASP A 787 -16.61 -20.10 -15.87
N GLU A 788 -16.23 -18.96 -16.44
CA GLU A 788 -17.08 -17.78 -16.60
C GLU A 788 -18.27 -18.06 -17.51
N VAL A 789 -18.05 -18.66 -18.67
CA VAL A 789 -19.14 -19.02 -19.61
C VAL A 789 -20.07 -20.08 -19.00
N ARG A 790 -19.55 -21.10 -18.32
CA ARG A 790 -20.40 -22.10 -17.64
C ARG A 790 -21.15 -21.50 -16.46
N GLY A 791 -20.48 -20.70 -15.63
CA GLY A 791 -21.03 -20.11 -14.42
C GLY A 791 -21.99 -18.96 -14.67
N GLY A 792 -21.88 -18.27 -15.81
CA GLY A 792 -22.85 -17.27 -16.29
C GLY A 792 -24.05 -17.86 -17.02
N ALA A 793 -23.95 -19.11 -17.49
CA ALA A 793 -25.05 -19.84 -18.13
C ALA A 793 -25.93 -20.64 -17.14
N ALA A 794 -25.46 -20.84 -15.90
CA ALA A 794 -26.14 -21.54 -14.81
C ALA A 794 -27.09 -20.63 -14.00
#